data_AF-A0A6P4ICS3-F1
#
_entry.id   AF-A0A6P4ICS3-F1
#
_cell.length_a   1.000
_cell.length_b   1.000
_cell.length_c   1.000
_cell.angle_alpha   90.00
_cell.angle_beta   90.00
_cell.angle_gamma   90.00
#
_symmetry.space_group_name_H-M   'P 1'
#
loop_
_entity.id
_entity.type
_entity.pdbx_description
1 polymer ?
#
loop_
_entity_poly.entity_id
_entity_poly.type
_entity_poly.pdbx_seq_one_letter_code
_entity_poly.pdbx_strand_id
1 'polypeptide(L)'
;MTLTTTTTASSAESQAKMDVKGNDPLPPGEENLPTSEMDLLAKLEAANKLIESDAKSLNSLHSTHSRKNSDTSQISLTSSGNSVAEEDVWTTWATILYDWDGALKRKNPCVSELVRRGIPHHFRAIVWQQLSGAAEADKKQYAEYIKATSACEKVIRRDIARTYPEVDFFKEKDGPGQEALFNVIKAYSLHDREVGYCQGSGFIVGLLLMQMPEEEAFAVLVQIMQQHRMRHMFKPSMSELGLCMYQLESLVQEQIPDMHIHFQQQGFQTTMYASSWFLTLYTTTLNVNLSCRIMDVFLSEGMEFIFKVALALLLTGKETLLCLDMEAMLKFFQKELPGRVEADVEGFFNLAYSIKLNSKRMKKMEKEYQDLKKKEQEEMAELRRLRRENCLLKQRNELLEAESAELADRLVRGQVSRAEEEETSFAIQTELMQLRRSYLEVSHHLENANEEVRGLSLRLQENNVSIDSNNSRQSSIDELCMKEEALKQRDEMVSCLLEELVKVRQGLAESEDQIRNLKAKVEELEEDKKTLRETTPDNSVAHLQDELIASKLREAEASLSLKDLKQRVQELSTQWQRQLAENQRSETERTTNAVDSTPKKLLTNFFDSSKSSEHTQKLEEELMTTRIREMETLTELKELRLKVMELETQVQVSTNQLRRQDEEHKKLKEELEMAVTREKDMANKAREQQHRYSDLESRMKDELMNVKIKFTEQSQTVAELKQEISRLETKNSEMLAEGELRANLDESDKVRDLQDRLADMKAELTALKSRGKFPGTKLRSSSSIQSIESTEIDFNDLNMVRRGSTELST
;
A
#
# COMPACT_ATOMS: atom_id res chain seq x y z
N MET A 1 -27.07 14.70 -76.01
CA MET A 1 -28.55 14.67 -76.06
C MET A 1 -29.03 15.55 -74.90
N THR A 2 -29.26 16.87 -75.06
CA THR A 2 -30.50 17.54 -75.52
C THR A 2 -31.74 16.94 -74.84
N LEU A 3 -32.54 17.63 -74.00
CA LEU A 3 -33.28 18.91 -74.13
C LEU A 3 -33.80 19.33 -72.71
N THR A 4 -33.67 20.59 -72.25
CA THR A 4 -34.63 21.74 -72.27
C THR A 4 -36.05 21.42 -71.72
N THR A 5 -36.72 22.21 -70.88
CA THR A 5 -37.18 23.61 -71.08
C THR A 5 -37.83 24.23 -69.82
N THR A 6 -37.50 25.51 -69.52
CA THR A 6 -38.33 26.70 -69.13
C THR A 6 -39.64 26.56 -68.30
N THR A 7 -39.95 27.50 -67.38
CA THR A 7 -40.72 28.75 -67.66
C THR A 7 -40.69 29.76 -66.49
N THR A 8 -40.83 31.04 -66.86
CA THR A 8 -40.73 32.38 -66.23
C THR A 8 -41.96 32.93 -65.49
N ALA A 9 -41.77 34.01 -64.68
CA ALA A 9 -42.57 35.27 -64.53
C ALA A 9 -42.59 35.75 -63.04
N SER A 10 -42.69 37.02 -62.59
CA SER A 10 -42.68 38.40 -63.13
C SER A 10 -43.10 39.39 -62.00
N SER A 11 -42.43 40.56 -61.88
CA SER A 11 -42.92 41.93 -61.44
C SER A 11 -43.53 42.18 -60.03
N ALA A 12 -43.56 43.38 -59.41
CA ALA A 12 -42.97 44.72 -59.61
C ALA A 12 -43.30 45.67 -58.40
N GLU A 13 -42.39 46.63 -58.14
CA GLU A 13 -42.54 48.09 -57.79
C GLU A 13 -43.46 48.67 -56.68
N SER A 14 -42.89 49.56 -55.82
CA SER A 14 -43.12 51.05 -55.77
C SER A 14 -42.63 51.67 -54.43
N GLN A 15 -41.57 52.50 -54.43
CA GLN A 15 -41.51 53.99 -54.34
C GLN A 15 -41.93 54.68 -53.02
N ALA A 16 -41.00 55.42 -52.39
CA ALA A 16 -41.11 56.88 -52.12
C ALA A 16 -39.86 57.46 -51.39
N LYS A 17 -39.45 58.67 -51.80
CA LYS A 17 -38.29 59.47 -51.40
C LYS A 17 -38.76 60.71 -50.63
N MET A 18 -38.01 61.19 -49.62
CA MET A 18 -37.92 62.61 -49.25
C MET A 18 -36.56 62.92 -48.58
N ASP A 19 -35.87 63.94 -49.10
CA ASP A 19 -34.62 64.55 -48.64
C ASP A 19 -34.90 65.86 -47.88
N VAL A 20 -34.02 66.25 -46.92
CA VAL A 20 -33.26 67.52 -46.89
C VAL A 20 -32.55 67.78 -45.53
N LYS A 21 -31.21 67.78 -45.59
CA LYS A 21 -30.11 68.58 -44.96
C LYS A 21 -29.92 68.75 -43.44
N GLY A 22 -28.67 68.42 -43.02
CA GLY A 22 -27.94 69.03 -41.89
C GLY A 22 -26.58 68.38 -41.59
N ASN A 23 -25.51 68.94 -42.17
CA ASN A 23 -24.04 68.83 -41.97
C ASN A 23 -23.34 67.90 -40.94
N ASP A 24 -22.16 67.43 -41.41
CA ASP A 24 -20.87 67.13 -40.73
C ASP A 24 -20.50 65.66 -40.36
N PRO A 25 -19.19 65.29 -40.40
CA PRO A 25 -18.68 64.18 -41.24
C PRO A 25 -18.32 62.85 -40.53
N LEU A 26 -18.25 61.79 -41.37
CA LEU A 26 -17.88 60.38 -41.13
C LEU A 26 -16.49 60.13 -40.46
N PRO A 27 -16.28 58.94 -39.87
CA PRO A 27 -15.64 57.84 -40.61
C PRO A 27 -16.36 56.47 -40.53
N PRO A 28 -15.98 55.50 -41.38
CA PRO A 28 -16.81 54.38 -41.83
C PRO A 28 -16.46 53.02 -41.20
N GLY A 29 -17.40 52.07 -41.23
CA GLY A 29 -17.11 50.64 -41.00
C GLY A 29 -18.29 49.76 -40.57
N GLU A 30 -19.46 49.83 -41.22
CA GLU A 30 -20.46 48.75 -41.13
C GLU A 30 -20.23 47.80 -42.31
N GLU A 31 -19.65 46.63 -42.04
CA GLU A 31 -19.65 45.51 -42.99
C GLU A 31 -20.85 44.60 -42.73
N ASN A 32 -21.54 44.28 -43.83
CA ASN A 32 -22.69 43.39 -43.93
C ASN A 32 -22.43 42.03 -43.24
N LEU A 33 -23.26 41.69 -42.26
CA LEU A 33 -23.22 40.39 -41.59
C LEU A 33 -23.64 39.25 -42.56
N PRO A 34 -22.95 38.09 -42.54
CA PRO A 34 -23.18 37.02 -43.50
C PRO A 34 -24.53 36.32 -43.30
N THR A 35 -25.11 35.81 -44.40
CA THR A 35 -26.37 35.03 -44.47
C THR A 35 -26.47 33.86 -43.48
N SER A 36 -25.34 33.36 -42.96
CA SER A 36 -25.30 32.32 -41.92
C SER A 36 -25.80 32.78 -40.55
N GLU A 37 -25.68 34.08 -40.22
CA GLU A 37 -26.11 34.62 -38.92
C GLU A 37 -27.61 34.97 -38.91
N MET A 38 -28.17 35.32 -40.07
CA MET A 38 -29.63 35.47 -40.25
C MET A 38 -30.34 34.11 -40.13
N ASP A 39 -29.75 33.04 -40.66
CA ASP A 39 -30.26 31.67 -40.46
C ASP A 39 -30.14 31.21 -39.00
N LEU A 40 -29.10 31.66 -38.29
CA LEU A 40 -28.93 31.40 -36.85
C LEU A 40 -29.98 32.16 -36.02
N LEU A 41 -30.25 33.42 -36.37
CA LEU A 41 -31.31 34.25 -35.77
C LEU A 41 -32.70 33.66 -36.02
N ALA A 42 -32.99 33.19 -37.23
CA ALA A 42 -34.25 32.51 -37.54
C ALA A 42 -34.41 31.18 -36.76
N LYS A 43 -33.31 30.43 -36.56
CA LYS A 43 -33.30 29.22 -35.72
C LYS A 43 -33.45 29.54 -34.22
N LEU A 44 -32.83 30.61 -33.73
CA LEU A 44 -32.97 31.10 -32.36
C LEU A 44 -34.37 31.62 -32.07
N GLU A 45 -35.00 32.32 -33.02
CA GLU A 45 -36.38 32.81 -32.87
C GLU A 45 -37.41 31.67 -32.94
N ALA A 46 -37.16 30.64 -33.77
CA ALA A 46 -37.96 29.41 -33.80
C ALA A 46 -37.84 28.60 -32.50
N ALA A 47 -36.63 28.53 -31.91
CA ALA A 47 -36.40 27.89 -30.62
C ALA A 47 -37.08 28.66 -29.47
N ASN A 48 -37.04 30.00 -29.51
CA ASN A 48 -37.72 30.83 -28.50
C ASN A 48 -39.25 30.71 -28.57
N LYS A 49 -39.84 30.59 -29.77
CA LYS A 49 -41.29 30.31 -29.92
C LYS A 49 -41.70 28.94 -29.38
N LEU A 50 -40.82 27.94 -29.47
CA LEU A 50 -41.06 26.60 -28.90
C LEU A 50 -41.03 26.63 -27.36
N ILE A 51 -40.10 27.41 -26.79
CA ILE A 51 -40.00 27.64 -25.33
C ILE A 51 -41.23 28.41 -24.81
N GLU A 52 -41.75 29.38 -25.55
CA GLU A 52 -43.00 30.09 -25.18
C GLU A 52 -44.25 29.20 -25.28
N SER A 53 -44.31 28.24 -26.21
CA SER A 53 -45.40 27.25 -26.26
C SER A 53 -45.36 26.26 -25.10
N ASP A 54 -44.15 25.85 -24.67
CA ASP A 54 -43.97 24.97 -23.53
C ASP A 54 -44.24 25.68 -22.20
N ALA A 55 -43.93 26.97 -22.10
CA ALA A 55 -44.26 27.81 -20.94
C ALA A 55 -45.78 28.05 -20.78
N LYS A 56 -46.55 28.06 -21.87
CA LYS A 56 -48.03 28.18 -21.83
C LYS A 56 -48.72 26.87 -21.44
N SER A 57 -48.10 25.70 -21.69
CA SER A 57 -48.60 24.39 -21.23
C SER A 57 -48.38 24.16 -19.73
N LEU A 58 -47.39 24.81 -19.11
CA LEU A 58 -47.08 24.64 -17.68
C LEU A 58 -47.81 25.60 -16.72
N ASN A 59 -48.55 26.59 -17.23
CA ASN A 59 -49.30 27.56 -16.41
C ASN A 59 -50.76 27.17 -16.11
N SER A 60 -51.23 25.97 -16.48
CA SER A 60 -52.58 25.50 -16.17
C SER A 60 -52.73 24.80 -14.81
N LEU A 61 -51.65 24.59 -14.04
CA LEU A 61 -51.70 23.75 -12.84
C LEU A 61 -50.92 24.31 -11.65
N HIS A 62 -51.04 25.61 -11.34
CA HIS A 62 -50.85 26.05 -9.95
C HIS A 62 -51.54 27.39 -9.65
N SER A 63 -52.86 27.35 -9.51
CA SER A 63 -53.60 28.35 -8.75
C SER A 63 -53.81 27.79 -7.35
N THR A 64 -53.20 28.40 -6.33
CA THR A 64 -53.83 28.77 -5.05
C THR A 64 -52.79 29.26 -4.02
N HIS A 65 -53.01 30.48 -3.54
CA HIS A 65 -52.64 31.04 -2.23
C HIS A 65 -51.19 30.90 -1.70
N SER A 66 -50.47 32.02 -1.60
CA SER A 66 -50.32 32.74 -0.31
C SER A 66 -49.63 34.09 -0.48
N ARG A 67 -50.16 35.09 0.23
CA ARG A 67 -49.69 36.48 0.32
C ARG A 67 -48.68 36.61 1.47
N LYS A 68 -47.54 37.28 1.26
CA LYS A 68 -47.16 38.54 1.95
C LYS A 68 -45.72 38.98 1.64
N ASN A 69 -45.65 40.23 1.18
CA ASN A 69 -44.59 41.23 1.06
C ASN A 69 -43.19 40.96 1.66
N SER A 70 -42.17 41.42 0.94
CA SER A 70 -41.35 42.58 1.38
C SER A 70 -40.56 43.15 0.20
N ASP A 71 -40.73 44.46 -0.02
CA ASP A 71 -39.91 45.30 -0.89
C ASP A 71 -38.48 45.40 -0.35
N THR A 72 -37.49 45.26 -1.22
CA THR A 72 -36.21 45.97 -1.09
C THR A 72 -35.63 46.17 -2.47
N SER A 73 -35.51 47.44 -2.80
CA SER A 73 -35.10 48.02 -4.06
C SER A 73 -33.64 47.73 -4.38
N GLN A 74 -33.41 47.47 -5.65
CA GLN A 74 -32.12 47.56 -6.31
C GLN A 74 -31.70 49.03 -6.45
N ILE A 75 -30.45 49.34 -6.13
CA ILE A 75 -29.77 50.54 -6.66
C ILE A 75 -28.38 50.10 -7.14
N SER A 76 -28.24 50.09 -8.46
CA SER A 76 -26.96 50.11 -9.18
C SER A 76 -26.35 51.51 -9.09
N LEU A 77 -25.05 51.62 -8.84
CA LEU A 77 -24.29 52.84 -9.14
C LEU A 77 -22.93 52.48 -9.76
N THR A 78 -22.72 53.04 -10.94
CA THR A 78 -21.49 53.04 -11.73
C THR A 78 -20.57 54.20 -11.32
N SER A 79 -19.29 53.87 -11.17
CA SER A 79 -18.07 54.67 -11.35
C SER A 79 -18.15 56.20 -11.50
N SER A 80 -17.69 56.92 -10.47
CA SER A 80 -16.88 58.16 -10.56
C SER A 80 -16.40 58.58 -9.16
N GLY A 81 -15.11 58.41 -8.83
CA GLY A 81 -14.48 59.01 -7.65
C GLY A 81 -13.52 58.10 -6.87
N ASN A 82 -12.25 58.00 -7.30
CA ASN A 82 -11.25 57.18 -6.60
C ASN A 82 -10.77 57.76 -5.25
N SER A 83 -10.98 59.06 -4.95
CA SER A 83 -10.55 59.63 -3.66
C SER A 83 -11.62 59.57 -2.56
N VAL A 84 -12.91 59.56 -2.93
CA VAL A 84 -14.03 59.56 -1.97
C VAL A 84 -14.31 58.14 -1.44
N ALA A 85 -14.01 57.11 -2.24
CA ALA A 85 -14.21 55.71 -1.85
C ALA A 85 -13.19 55.20 -0.82
N GLU A 86 -11.94 55.69 -0.85
CA GLU A 86 -10.89 55.25 0.10
C GLU A 86 -11.10 55.83 1.52
N GLU A 87 -11.52 57.09 1.64
CA GLU A 87 -11.86 57.71 2.94
C GLU A 87 -13.05 57.00 3.62
N ASP A 88 -14.03 56.54 2.83
CA ASP A 88 -15.18 55.77 3.31
C ASP A 88 -14.77 54.38 3.85
N VAL A 89 -13.87 53.69 3.14
CA VAL A 89 -13.32 52.38 3.59
C VAL A 89 -12.53 52.53 4.89
N TRP A 90 -11.67 53.55 4.99
CA TRP A 90 -10.86 53.79 6.19
C TRP A 90 -11.73 54.13 7.41
N THR A 91 -12.73 54.99 7.22
CA THR A 91 -13.68 55.38 8.27
C THR A 91 -14.53 54.19 8.72
N THR A 92 -14.94 53.34 7.78
CA THR A 92 -15.68 52.11 8.06
C THR A 92 -14.87 51.15 8.93
N TRP A 93 -13.60 50.87 8.56
CA TRP A 93 -12.73 50.00 9.35
C TRP A 93 -12.40 50.58 10.74
N ALA A 94 -12.15 51.88 10.84
CA ALA A 94 -11.94 52.55 12.12
C ALA A 94 -13.17 52.44 13.05
N THR A 95 -14.38 52.60 12.50
CA THR A 95 -15.64 52.48 13.24
C THR A 95 -15.88 51.05 13.74
N ILE A 96 -15.51 50.05 12.94
CA ILE A 96 -15.62 48.63 13.32
C ILE A 96 -14.62 48.28 14.41
N LEU A 97 -13.38 48.75 14.30
CA LEU A 97 -12.35 48.49 15.31
C LEU A 97 -12.64 49.19 16.64
N TYR A 98 -13.30 50.35 16.61
CA TYR A 98 -13.72 51.05 17.82
C TYR A 98 -14.76 50.25 18.64
N ASP A 99 -15.65 49.52 17.96
CA ASP A 99 -16.68 48.68 18.59
C ASP A 99 -16.74 47.30 17.91
N TRP A 100 -15.69 46.50 18.13
CA TRP A 100 -15.54 45.17 17.51
C TRP A 100 -16.66 44.20 17.93
N ASP A 101 -16.95 44.13 19.23
CA ASP A 101 -17.99 43.26 19.78
C ASP A 101 -19.40 43.63 19.28
N GLY A 102 -19.68 44.94 19.16
CA GLY A 102 -20.92 45.41 18.57
C GLY A 102 -20.96 45.22 17.06
N ALA A 103 -19.83 45.34 16.35
CA ALA A 103 -19.74 45.06 14.91
C ALA A 103 -20.01 43.58 14.59
N LEU A 104 -19.50 42.65 15.39
CA LEU A 104 -19.78 41.20 15.25
C LEU A 104 -21.27 40.85 15.41
N LYS A 105 -21.97 41.58 16.28
CA LYS A 105 -23.42 41.39 16.52
C LYS A 105 -24.29 42.09 15.47
N ARG A 106 -23.78 43.14 14.83
CA ARG A 106 -24.49 43.88 13.78
C ARG A 106 -24.55 43.07 12.50
N LYS A 107 -25.71 43.06 11.84
CA LYS A 107 -25.92 42.33 10.58
C LYS A 107 -25.42 43.09 9.34
N ASN A 108 -25.23 44.42 9.41
CA ASN A 108 -24.81 45.24 8.27
C ASN A 108 -23.92 46.44 8.68
N PRO A 109 -22.82 46.71 7.96
CA PRO A 109 -22.15 45.78 7.05
C PRO A 109 -21.60 44.57 7.83
N CYS A 110 -21.74 43.37 7.29
CA CYS A 110 -21.21 42.17 7.94
C CYS A 110 -19.68 42.22 7.92
N VAL A 111 -19.02 42.00 9.06
CA VAL A 111 -17.55 42.03 9.15
C VAL A 111 -16.91 41.09 8.12
N SER A 112 -17.48 39.90 7.92
CA SER A 112 -17.00 38.94 6.92
C SER A 112 -17.10 39.47 5.49
N GLU A 113 -18.13 40.25 5.15
CA GLU A 113 -18.26 40.86 3.83
C GLU A 113 -17.20 41.93 3.59
N LEU A 114 -16.87 42.72 4.61
CA LEU A 114 -15.79 43.71 4.52
C LEU A 114 -14.41 43.05 4.41
N VAL A 115 -14.18 41.95 5.14
CA VAL A 115 -12.98 41.12 4.99
C VAL A 115 -12.85 40.61 3.55
N ARG A 116 -13.96 40.13 2.96
CA ARG A 116 -13.99 39.70 1.56
C ARG A 116 -13.66 40.81 0.58
N ARG A 117 -14.06 42.06 0.86
CA ARG A 117 -13.72 43.22 0.01
C ARG A 117 -12.25 43.64 0.09
N GLY A 118 -11.57 43.39 1.21
CA GLY A 118 -10.22 43.92 1.41
C GLY A 118 -10.00 44.47 2.80
N ILE A 119 -9.02 43.93 3.53
CA ILE A 119 -8.48 44.60 4.70
C ILE A 119 -7.33 45.52 4.23
N PRO A 120 -7.42 46.84 4.42
CA PRO A 120 -6.31 47.74 4.13
C PRO A 120 -5.09 47.37 4.96
N HIS A 121 -3.89 47.48 4.38
CA HIS A 121 -2.64 47.05 4.99
C HIS A 121 -2.44 47.57 6.43
N HIS A 122 -2.71 48.86 6.66
CA HIS A 122 -2.56 49.53 7.97
C HIS A 122 -3.44 48.93 9.07
N PHE A 123 -4.56 48.28 8.72
CA PHE A 123 -5.47 47.67 9.69
C PHE A 123 -5.21 46.19 9.90
N ARG A 124 -4.46 45.49 9.03
CA ARG A 124 -4.27 44.03 9.11
C ARG A 124 -3.71 43.58 10.45
N ALA A 125 -2.71 44.28 10.99
CA ALA A 125 -2.11 43.94 12.26
C ALA A 125 -3.14 43.80 13.39
N ILE A 126 -4.08 44.74 13.46
CA ILE A 126 -5.12 44.80 14.49
C ILE A 126 -6.26 43.85 14.14
N VAL A 127 -6.75 43.89 12.90
CA VAL A 127 -7.90 43.08 12.48
C VAL A 127 -7.58 41.58 12.53
N TRP A 128 -6.37 41.15 12.17
CA TRP A 128 -5.99 39.73 12.26
C TRP A 128 -5.96 39.24 13.71
N GLN A 129 -5.47 40.04 14.65
CA GLN A 129 -5.56 39.72 16.09
C GLN A 129 -7.01 39.59 16.55
N GLN A 130 -7.90 40.48 16.09
CA GLN A 130 -9.31 40.47 16.45
C GLN A 130 -10.08 39.29 15.83
N LEU A 131 -9.80 38.95 14.56
CA LEU A 131 -10.40 37.80 13.87
C LEU A 131 -9.95 36.47 14.48
N SER A 132 -8.66 36.35 14.82
CA SER A 132 -8.14 35.12 15.44
C SER A 132 -8.50 34.98 16.92
N GLY A 133 -8.94 36.06 17.56
CA GLY A 133 -9.13 36.10 19.02
C GLY A 133 -7.81 35.94 19.79
N ALA A 134 -6.71 36.51 19.28
CA ALA A 134 -5.39 36.42 19.92
C ALA A 134 -5.45 36.95 21.36
N ALA A 135 -5.06 36.11 22.33
CA ALA A 135 -5.20 36.41 23.74
C ALA A 135 -3.94 37.05 24.33
N GLU A 136 -4.13 38.01 25.22
CA GLU A 136 -3.04 38.65 25.96
C GLU A 136 -2.32 37.71 26.94
N ALA A 137 -2.90 36.54 27.22
CA ALA A 137 -2.24 35.46 27.93
C ALA A 137 -1.10 34.82 27.10
N ASP A 138 -1.29 34.67 25.79
CA ASP A 138 -0.30 34.05 24.90
C ASP A 138 0.95 34.94 24.76
N LYS A 139 0.73 36.26 24.66
CA LYS A 139 1.83 37.25 24.61
C LYS A 139 2.72 37.19 25.84
N LYS A 140 2.14 36.96 27.03
CA LYS A 140 2.91 36.84 28.28
C LYS A 140 3.81 35.60 28.31
N GLN A 141 3.39 34.50 27.70
CA GLN A 141 4.17 33.26 27.64
C GLN A 141 5.35 33.37 26.67
N TYR A 142 5.24 34.20 25.64
CA TYR A 142 6.30 34.42 24.65
C TYR A 142 7.64 34.79 25.31
N ALA A 143 7.61 35.76 26.23
CA ALA A 143 8.81 36.23 26.94
C ALA A 143 9.53 35.12 27.75
N GLU A 144 8.80 34.10 28.19
CA GLU A 144 9.37 32.92 28.85
C GLU A 144 9.98 31.95 27.83
N TYR A 145 9.31 31.70 26.71
CA TYR A 145 9.78 30.78 25.68
C TYR A 145 11.04 31.25 24.96
N ILE A 146 11.21 32.56 24.75
CA ILE A 146 12.42 33.09 24.12
C ILE A 146 13.68 32.78 24.96
N LYS A 147 13.55 32.77 26.29
CA LYS A 147 14.63 32.46 27.23
C LYS A 147 14.96 30.96 27.32
N ALA A 148 14.00 30.09 26.98
CA ALA A 148 14.18 28.65 27.00
C ALA A 148 14.92 28.15 25.74
N THR A 149 15.41 26.91 25.75
CA THR A 149 16.10 26.27 24.61
C THR A 149 15.19 25.25 23.95
N SER A 150 15.17 25.23 22.61
CA SER A 150 14.37 24.27 21.83
C SER A 150 15.26 23.21 21.17
N ALA A 151 14.77 21.97 21.12
CA ALA A 151 15.44 20.89 20.37
C ALA A 151 15.42 21.14 18.84
N CYS A 152 14.51 21.98 18.36
CA CYS A 152 14.30 22.24 16.93
C CYS A 152 15.19 23.35 16.36
N GLU A 153 15.96 24.08 17.18
CA GLU A 153 16.68 25.30 16.78
C GLU A 153 17.56 25.12 15.53
N LYS A 154 18.28 23.99 15.42
CA LYS A 154 19.15 23.69 14.26
C LYS A 154 18.35 23.58 12.97
N VAL A 155 17.18 22.92 13.02
CA VAL A 155 16.31 22.73 11.85
C VAL A 155 15.65 24.04 11.47
N ILE A 156 15.19 24.81 12.48
CA ILE A 156 14.58 26.14 12.27
C ILE A 156 15.58 27.08 11.57
N ARG A 157 16.82 27.18 12.05
CA ARG A 157 17.84 28.06 11.43
C ARG A 157 18.12 27.73 9.97
N ARG A 158 18.13 26.45 9.61
CA ARG A 158 18.33 26.02 8.22
C ARG A 158 17.20 26.51 7.31
N ASP A 159 15.97 26.52 7.81
CA ASP A 159 14.77 26.80 7.03
C ASP A 159 14.46 28.31 6.94
N ILE A 160 14.97 29.12 7.87
CA ILE A 160 14.82 30.59 7.84
C ILE A 160 15.45 31.21 6.60
N ALA A 161 16.65 30.77 6.23
CA ALA A 161 17.38 31.34 5.09
C ALA A 161 16.65 31.20 3.73
N ARG A 162 15.68 30.26 3.64
CA ARG A 162 14.86 30.05 2.44
C ARG A 162 13.45 30.64 2.54
N THR A 163 13.12 31.34 3.63
CA THR A 163 11.80 31.92 3.86
C THR A 163 11.80 33.39 3.44
N TYR A 164 11.12 33.71 2.34
CA TYR A 164 11.09 35.04 1.71
C TYR A 164 12.48 35.69 1.50
N PRO A 165 13.44 34.99 0.85
CA PRO A 165 14.82 35.50 0.69
C PRO A 165 14.92 36.81 -0.09
N GLU A 166 13.93 37.09 -0.96
CA GLU A 166 13.86 38.29 -1.77
C GLU A 166 13.24 39.50 -1.04
N VAL A 167 12.64 39.31 0.13
CA VAL A 167 12.02 40.40 0.89
C VAL A 167 13.07 41.07 1.77
N ASP A 168 13.24 42.38 1.62
CA ASP A 168 14.29 43.16 2.29
C ASP A 168 14.37 42.92 3.81
N PHE A 169 13.22 42.76 4.48
CA PHE A 169 13.16 42.49 5.92
C PHE A 169 13.81 41.14 6.32
N PHE A 170 13.78 40.12 5.45
CA PHE A 170 14.33 38.78 5.71
C PHE A 170 15.62 38.48 4.94
N LYS A 171 16.06 39.40 4.08
CA LYS A 171 17.20 39.22 3.17
C LYS A 171 18.55 39.14 3.88
N GLU A 172 18.73 39.92 4.94
CA GLU A 172 19.97 39.94 5.71
C GLU A 172 20.12 38.66 6.55
N LYS A 173 21.21 37.93 6.32
CA LYS A 173 21.53 36.72 7.08
C LYS A 173 21.77 37.07 8.55
N ASP A 174 21.07 36.38 9.44
CA ASP A 174 21.10 36.64 10.88
C ASP A 174 20.70 38.11 11.23
N GLY A 175 20.01 38.80 10.32
CA GLY A 175 19.46 40.13 10.55
C GLY A 175 18.18 40.11 11.40
N PRO A 176 17.64 41.28 11.77
CA PRO A 176 16.55 41.39 12.74
C PRO A 176 15.28 40.65 12.30
N GLY A 177 14.94 40.63 11.00
CA GLY A 177 13.77 39.90 10.52
C GLY A 177 13.95 38.38 10.57
N GLN A 178 15.14 37.87 10.24
CA GLN A 178 15.46 36.44 10.38
C GLN A 178 15.48 36.02 11.86
N GLU A 179 15.96 36.88 12.75
CA GLU A 179 15.96 36.65 14.20
C GLU A 179 14.53 36.65 14.77
N ALA A 180 13.68 37.62 14.39
CA ALA A 180 12.27 37.63 14.77
C ALA A 180 11.54 36.36 14.29
N LEU A 181 11.80 35.93 13.05
CA LEU A 181 11.26 34.69 12.49
C LEU A 181 11.73 33.46 13.29
N PHE A 182 13.02 33.41 13.64
CA PHE A 182 13.57 32.38 14.53
C PHE A 182 12.88 32.35 15.88
N ASN A 183 12.73 33.51 16.50
CA ASN A 183 12.17 33.66 17.84
C ASN A 183 10.72 33.17 17.91
N VAL A 184 9.87 33.58 16.96
CA VAL A 184 8.45 33.16 16.93
C VAL A 184 8.31 31.65 16.69
N ILE A 185 9.04 31.09 15.73
CA ILE A 185 8.98 29.65 15.44
C ILE A 185 9.55 28.84 16.61
N LYS A 186 10.66 29.29 17.20
CA LYS A 186 11.24 28.68 18.40
C LYS A 186 10.24 28.69 19.54
N ALA A 187 9.61 29.83 19.82
CA ALA A 187 8.63 29.95 20.88
C ALA A 187 7.44 29.00 20.66
N TYR A 188 6.94 28.92 19.42
CA TYR A 188 5.86 27.98 19.10
C TYR A 188 6.26 26.52 19.30
N SER A 189 7.48 26.13 18.91
CA SER A 189 7.97 24.75 19.12
C SER A 189 8.05 24.35 20.60
N LEU A 190 8.16 25.33 21.50
CA LEU A 190 8.16 25.12 22.95
C LEU A 190 6.76 25.14 23.55
N HIS A 191 5.88 25.95 22.98
CA HIS A 191 4.46 26.03 23.35
C HIS A 191 3.74 24.71 23.03
N ASP A 192 3.94 24.16 21.83
CA ASP A 192 3.36 22.88 21.41
C ASP A 192 4.44 21.87 21.05
N ARG A 193 4.89 21.11 22.06
CA ARG A 193 5.94 20.10 21.89
C ARG A 193 5.54 18.89 21.05
N GLU A 194 4.24 18.63 20.89
CA GLU A 194 3.75 17.50 20.09
C GLU A 194 3.91 17.80 18.59
N VAL A 195 3.64 19.05 18.19
CA VAL A 195 3.91 19.53 16.83
C VAL A 195 5.39 19.89 16.66
N GLY A 196 5.95 20.62 17.63
CA GLY A 196 7.31 21.16 17.57
C GLY A 196 7.45 22.16 16.43
N TYR A 197 8.47 21.94 15.58
CA TYR A 197 8.67 22.68 14.35
C TYR A 197 8.24 21.84 13.15
N CYS A 198 7.35 22.38 12.31
CA CYS A 198 6.98 21.75 11.05
C CYS A 198 7.37 22.63 9.85
N GLN A 199 7.96 21.99 8.84
CA GLN A 199 8.41 22.65 7.62
C GLN A 199 7.23 23.30 6.89
N GLY A 200 7.42 24.56 6.48
CA GLY A 200 6.38 25.37 5.85
C GLY A 200 5.73 26.38 6.79
N SER A 201 5.65 26.10 8.11
CA SER A 201 5.11 27.05 9.10
C SER A 201 5.85 28.39 9.11
N GLY A 202 7.15 28.40 8.80
CA GLY A 202 7.94 29.62 8.71
C GLY A 202 7.43 30.63 7.69
N PHE A 203 6.81 30.20 6.59
CA PHE A 203 6.24 31.14 5.61
C PHE A 203 4.96 31.82 6.11
N ILE A 204 4.17 31.13 6.94
CA ILE A 204 3.02 31.73 7.64
C ILE A 204 3.53 32.77 8.63
N VAL A 205 4.53 32.41 9.46
CA VAL A 205 5.11 33.34 10.43
C VAL A 205 5.76 34.54 9.74
N GLY A 206 6.47 34.33 8.64
CA GLY A 206 7.06 35.41 7.84
C GLY A 206 5.98 36.37 7.33
N LEU A 207 4.84 35.87 6.86
CA LEU A 207 3.70 36.71 6.45
C LEU A 207 3.16 37.54 7.62
N LEU A 208 3.02 36.94 8.80
CA LEU A 208 2.56 37.63 10.02
C LEU A 208 3.54 38.74 10.43
N LEU A 209 4.84 38.44 10.45
CA LEU A 209 5.90 39.38 10.84
C LEU A 209 6.05 40.58 9.88
N MET A 210 5.62 40.45 8.62
CA MET A 210 5.52 41.60 7.71
C MET A 210 4.38 42.55 8.07
N GLN A 211 3.41 42.12 8.89
CA GLN A 211 2.23 42.91 9.26
C GLN A 211 2.22 43.34 10.73
N MET A 212 2.85 42.58 11.63
CA MET A 212 2.81 42.85 13.08
C MET A 212 4.13 42.46 13.78
N PRO A 213 4.39 42.97 15.00
CA PRO A 213 5.59 42.60 15.77
C PRO A 213 5.57 41.13 16.24
N GLU A 214 6.71 40.66 16.76
CA GLU A 214 6.94 39.23 17.05
C GLU A 214 6.00 38.64 18.12
N GLU A 215 5.65 39.42 19.15
CA GLU A 215 4.76 38.97 20.22
C GLU A 215 3.33 38.73 19.72
N GLU A 216 2.81 39.67 18.92
CA GLU A 216 1.51 39.55 18.27
C GLU A 216 1.49 38.44 17.23
N ALA A 217 2.56 38.31 16.42
CA ALA A 217 2.67 37.25 15.43
C ALA A 217 2.65 35.87 16.08
N PHE A 218 3.32 35.71 17.24
CA PHE A 218 3.25 34.49 18.03
C PHE A 218 1.82 34.21 18.52
N ALA A 219 1.14 35.20 19.11
CA ALA A 219 -0.22 35.01 19.61
C ALA A 219 -1.22 34.64 18.50
N VAL A 220 -1.13 35.29 17.33
CA VAL A 220 -1.96 34.95 16.16
C VAL A 220 -1.63 33.55 15.64
N LEU A 221 -0.34 33.17 15.58
CA LEU A 221 0.06 31.82 15.16
C LEU A 221 -0.52 30.75 16.09
N VAL A 222 -0.50 30.96 17.41
CA VAL A 222 -1.10 30.03 18.39
C VAL A 222 -2.58 29.82 18.08
N GLN A 223 -3.33 30.89 17.81
CA GLN A 223 -4.74 30.80 17.49
C GLN A 223 -5.02 30.13 16.14
N ILE A 224 -4.24 30.45 15.09
CA ILE A 224 -4.31 29.77 13.78
C ILE A 224 -4.16 28.25 13.96
N MET A 225 -3.22 27.85 14.81
CA MET A 225 -2.95 26.45 15.09
C MET A 225 -4.11 25.77 15.84
N GLN A 226 -4.73 26.46 16.80
CA GLN A 226 -5.81 25.92 17.62
C GLN A 226 -7.18 25.87 16.90
N GLN A 227 -7.56 26.94 16.18
CA GLN A 227 -8.95 27.16 15.75
C GLN A 227 -9.26 26.72 14.30
N HIS A 228 -8.24 26.42 13.49
CA HIS A 228 -8.42 26.15 12.05
C HIS A 228 -7.84 24.82 11.57
N ARG A 229 -7.77 23.80 12.43
CA ARG A 229 -7.25 22.44 12.12
C ARG A 229 -5.75 22.41 11.74
N MET A 230 -5.09 23.55 11.63
CA MET A 230 -3.68 23.68 11.23
C MET A 230 -2.74 22.84 12.13
N ARG A 231 -2.95 22.84 13.45
CA ARG A 231 -2.17 22.00 14.37
C ARG A 231 -2.12 20.54 13.94
N HIS A 232 -3.27 19.96 13.58
CA HIS A 232 -3.37 18.56 13.17
C HIS A 232 -2.73 18.30 11.79
N MET A 233 -2.65 19.31 10.92
CA MET A 233 -1.90 19.22 9.67
C MET A 233 -0.39 19.18 9.87
N PHE A 234 0.11 19.81 10.94
CA PHE A 234 1.55 19.88 11.23
C PHE A 234 2.05 18.82 12.20
N LYS A 235 1.15 18.05 12.83
CA LYS A 235 1.57 16.87 13.63
C LYS A 235 2.36 15.88 12.76
N PRO A 236 3.31 15.12 13.33
CA PRO A 236 4.12 14.16 12.57
C PRO A 236 3.34 13.12 11.74
N SER A 237 2.11 12.77 12.15
CA SER A 237 1.25 11.86 11.38
C SER A 237 0.73 12.47 10.07
N MET A 238 0.72 13.81 9.96
CA MET A 238 0.15 14.58 8.85
C MET A 238 -1.27 14.11 8.48
N SER A 239 -2.01 13.58 9.46
CA SER A 239 -3.30 12.90 9.23
C SER A 239 -4.34 13.83 8.62
N GLU A 240 -4.33 15.08 9.08
CA GLU A 240 -5.23 16.12 8.63
C GLU A 240 -4.90 16.59 7.20
N LEU A 241 -3.62 16.66 6.85
CA LEU A 241 -3.20 16.99 5.49
C LEU A 241 -3.69 15.93 4.52
N GLY A 242 -3.52 14.65 4.85
CA GLY A 242 -4.02 13.54 4.03
C GLY A 242 -5.55 13.58 3.85
N LEU A 243 -6.29 13.96 4.90
CA LEU A 243 -7.73 14.21 4.80
C LEU A 243 -8.05 15.36 3.83
N CYS A 244 -7.31 16.48 3.91
CA CYS A 244 -7.51 17.59 2.99
C CYS A 244 -7.23 17.19 1.53
N MET A 245 -6.19 16.37 1.27
CA MET A 245 -5.91 15.86 -0.08
C MET A 245 -7.05 14.99 -0.59
N TYR A 246 -7.58 14.08 0.23
CA TYR A 246 -8.72 13.23 -0.13
C TYR A 246 -9.99 14.05 -0.42
N GLN A 247 -10.28 15.04 0.42
CA GLN A 247 -11.41 15.94 0.23
C GLN A 247 -11.25 16.78 -1.04
N LEU A 248 -10.06 17.33 -1.30
CA LEU A 248 -9.81 18.10 -2.52
C LEU A 248 -9.95 17.21 -3.76
N GLU A 249 -9.36 16.01 -3.76
CA GLU A 249 -9.48 15.07 -4.87
C GLU A 249 -10.94 14.72 -5.18
N SER A 250 -11.73 14.46 -4.13
CA SER A 250 -13.17 14.20 -4.26
C SER A 250 -13.94 15.41 -4.79
N LEU A 251 -13.58 16.63 -4.36
CA LEU A 251 -14.18 17.86 -4.87
C LEU A 251 -13.81 18.09 -6.35
N VAL A 252 -12.58 17.78 -6.76
CA VAL A 252 -12.18 17.85 -8.17
C VAL A 252 -12.95 16.82 -8.98
N GLN A 253 -13.11 15.59 -8.47
CA GLN A 253 -13.92 14.56 -9.12
C GLN A 253 -15.38 14.99 -9.33
N GLU A 254 -15.97 15.66 -8.34
CA GLU A 254 -17.38 16.10 -8.40
C GLU A 254 -17.58 17.36 -9.24
N GLN A 255 -16.69 18.35 -9.14
CA GLN A 255 -16.88 19.68 -9.75
C GLN A 255 -16.12 19.88 -11.06
N ILE A 256 -15.03 19.15 -11.29
CA ILE A 256 -14.15 19.27 -12.46
C ILE A 256 -13.75 17.86 -12.97
N PRO A 257 -14.74 17.03 -13.36
CA PRO A 257 -14.53 15.59 -13.61
C PRO A 257 -13.57 15.29 -14.76
N ASP A 258 -13.56 16.13 -15.79
CA ASP A 258 -12.64 16.03 -16.93
C ASP A 258 -11.17 16.14 -16.49
N MET A 259 -10.88 17.09 -15.61
CA MET A 259 -9.55 17.26 -15.04
C MET A 259 -9.18 16.15 -14.07
N HIS A 260 -10.12 15.64 -13.26
CA HIS A 260 -9.87 14.47 -12.42
C HIS A 260 -9.47 13.25 -13.26
N ILE A 261 -10.20 12.97 -14.35
CA ILE A 261 -9.89 11.87 -15.27
C ILE A 261 -8.50 12.06 -15.88
N HIS A 262 -8.19 13.27 -16.35
CA HIS A 262 -6.87 13.57 -16.91
C HIS A 262 -5.75 13.36 -15.88
N PHE A 263 -5.91 13.86 -14.65
CA PHE A 263 -4.93 13.66 -13.57
C PHE A 263 -4.72 12.18 -13.26
N GLN A 264 -5.80 11.38 -13.21
CA GLN A 264 -5.70 9.93 -13.01
C GLN A 264 -4.95 9.22 -14.16
N GLN A 265 -5.22 9.60 -15.41
CA GLN A 265 -4.53 9.04 -16.59
C GLN A 265 -3.04 9.37 -16.59
N GLN A 266 -2.67 10.57 -16.15
CA GLN A 266 -1.28 11.02 -16.03
C GLN A 266 -0.58 10.54 -14.75
N GLY A 267 -1.28 9.81 -13.86
CA GLY A 267 -0.75 9.41 -12.55
C GLY A 267 -0.41 10.60 -11.64
N PHE A 268 -1.07 11.74 -11.85
CA PHE A 268 -0.80 12.99 -11.16
C PHE A 268 -1.65 13.13 -9.89
N GLN A 269 -1.03 12.86 -8.74
CA GLN A 269 -1.72 12.84 -7.46
C GLN A 269 -1.91 14.24 -6.87
N THR A 270 -3.03 14.46 -6.18
CA THR A 270 -3.36 15.73 -5.49
C THR A 270 -2.25 16.20 -4.54
N THR A 271 -1.59 15.26 -3.86
CA THR A 271 -0.46 15.50 -2.95
C THR A 271 0.73 16.18 -3.64
N MET A 272 0.93 15.99 -4.94
CA MET A 272 2.09 16.51 -5.68
C MET A 272 2.06 18.02 -5.85
N TYR A 273 0.86 18.62 -5.96
CA TYR A 273 0.70 20.06 -6.19
C TYR A 273 0.04 20.80 -5.02
N ALA A 274 -0.88 20.16 -4.28
CA ALA A 274 -1.68 20.85 -3.27
C ALA A 274 -1.06 20.82 -1.86
N SER A 275 -0.09 19.95 -1.57
CA SER A 275 0.45 19.84 -0.20
C SER A 275 1.00 21.17 0.34
N SER A 276 1.74 21.93 -0.50
CA SER A 276 2.26 23.25 -0.11
C SER A 276 1.14 24.29 0.04
N TRP A 277 0.07 24.19 -0.73
CA TRP A 277 -1.05 25.12 -0.68
C TRP A 277 -1.72 25.13 0.69
N PHE A 278 -1.98 23.94 1.23
CA PHE A 278 -2.61 23.80 2.56
C PHE A 278 -1.62 24.06 3.69
N LEU A 279 -0.40 23.48 3.63
CA LEU A 279 0.58 23.66 4.70
C LEU A 279 1.08 25.09 4.84
N THR A 280 1.10 25.86 3.76
CA THR A 280 1.64 27.23 3.77
C THR A 280 0.56 28.28 3.55
N LEU A 281 -0.72 27.89 3.46
CA LEU A 281 -1.82 28.81 3.17
C LEU A 281 -1.53 29.68 1.93
N TYR A 282 -1.00 29.03 0.88
CA TYR A 282 -0.57 29.63 -0.40
C TYR A 282 0.61 30.62 -0.35
N THR A 283 1.22 30.86 0.82
CA THR A 283 2.34 31.81 0.98
C THR A 283 3.60 31.46 0.16
N THR A 284 3.75 30.20 -0.23
CA THR A 284 4.88 29.75 -1.07
C THR A 284 4.57 29.76 -2.57
N THR A 285 3.29 29.83 -2.94
CA THR A 285 2.84 29.70 -4.34
C THR A 285 2.47 31.05 -4.94
N LEU A 286 1.84 31.92 -4.16
CA LEU A 286 1.34 33.22 -4.59
C LEU A 286 2.18 34.34 -3.96
N ASN A 287 2.16 35.53 -4.56
CA ASN A 287 2.85 36.68 -3.98
C ASN A 287 2.27 37.12 -2.62
N VAL A 288 3.06 37.91 -1.89
CA VAL A 288 2.72 38.40 -0.54
C VAL A 288 1.36 39.12 -0.49
N ASN A 289 1.01 39.92 -1.51
CA ASN A 289 -0.25 40.66 -1.53
C ASN A 289 -1.46 39.71 -1.60
N LEU A 290 -1.42 38.73 -2.49
CA LEU A 290 -2.44 37.68 -2.61
C LEU A 290 -2.49 36.81 -1.35
N SER A 291 -1.34 36.44 -0.80
CA SER A 291 -1.26 35.68 0.45
C SER A 291 -1.88 36.44 1.62
N CYS A 292 -1.67 37.75 1.73
CA CYS A 292 -2.36 38.58 2.73
C CYS A 292 -3.88 38.55 2.53
N ARG A 293 -4.37 38.68 1.28
CA ARG A 293 -5.82 38.63 1.00
C ARG A 293 -6.42 37.26 1.32
N ILE A 294 -5.69 36.18 1.08
CA ILE A 294 -6.11 34.82 1.48
C ILE A 294 -6.12 34.69 3.00
N MET A 295 -5.10 35.22 3.69
CA MET A 295 -5.02 35.22 5.15
C MET A 295 -6.18 36.01 5.79
N ASP A 296 -6.54 37.17 5.23
CA ASP A 296 -7.68 37.98 5.67
C ASP A 296 -8.95 37.11 5.78
N VAL A 297 -9.29 36.41 4.70
CA VAL A 297 -10.50 35.59 4.61
C VAL A 297 -10.35 34.28 5.38
N PHE A 298 -9.16 33.67 5.38
CA PHE A 298 -8.88 32.45 6.14
C PHE A 298 -9.11 32.66 7.65
N LEU A 299 -8.69 33.78 8.22
CA LEU A 299 -8.95 34.09 9.63
C LEU A 299 -10.44 34.32 9.92
N SER A 300 -11.22 34.76 8.92
CA SER A 300 -12.67 34.97 9.08
C SER A 300 -13.53 33.74 8.81
N GLU A 301 -13.15 32.88 7.85
CA GLU A 301 -13.98 31.77 7.34
C GLU A 301 -13.34 30.39 7.55
N GLY A 302 -12.08 30.35 7.95
CA GLY A 302 -11.33 29.14 8.24
C GLY A 302 -10.96 28.31 7.00
N MET A 303 -10.77 27.01 7.23
CA MET A 303 -10.20 26.08 6.25
C MET A 303 -11.05 25.92 4.99
N GLU A 304 -12.36 26.15 5.06
CA GLU A 304 -13.26 26.06 3.91
C GLU A 304 -12.79 26.98 2.77
N PHE A 305 -12.29 28.17 3.10
CA PHE A 305 -11.84 29.12 2.09
C PHE A 305 -10.59 28.62 1.33
N ILE A 306 -9.68 27.90 1.99
CA ILE A 306 -8.49 27.34 1.33
C ILE A 306 -8.86 26.29 0.28
N PHE A 307 -9.92 25.51 0.50
CA PHE A 307 -10.46 24.61 -0.52
C PHE A 307 -11.07 25.38 -1.70
N LYS A 308 -11.77 26.50 -1.43
CA LYS A 308 -12.31 27.36 -2.50
C LYS A 308 -11.20 27.95 -3.36
N VAL A 309 -10.11 28.42 -2.73
CA VAL A 309 -8.92 28.91 -3.42
C VAL A 309 -8.28 27.79 -4.27
N ALA A 310 -8.20 26.55 -3.75
CA ALA A 310 -7.64 25.42 -4.49
C ALA A 310 -8.44 25.14 -5.77
N LEU A 311 -9.77 25.09 -5.65
CA LEU A 311 -10.67 24.87 -6.79
C LEU A 311 -10.64 26.04 -7.76
N ALA A 312 -10.58 27.29 -7.29
CA ALA A 312 -10.46 28.47 -8.14
C ALA A 312 -9.14 28.46 -8.94
N LEU A 313 -8.02 28.08 -8.32
CA LEU A 313 -6.72 27.92 -9.00
C LEU A 313 -6.81 26.88 -10.11
N LEU A 314 -7.42 25.73 -9.82
CA LEU A 314 -7.60 24.66 -10.79
C LEU A 314 -8.52 25.07 -11.95
N LEU A 315 -9.63 25.78 -11.66
CA LEU A 315 -10.53 26.31 -12.69
C LEU A 315 -9.85 27.36 -13.58
N THR A 316 -9.03 28.23 -12.99
CA THR A 316 -8.25 29.25 -13.72
C THR A 316 -7.24 28.60 -14.67
N GLY A 317 -6.63 27.48 -14.27
CA GLY A 317 -5.68 26.73 -15.07
C GLY A 317 -6.29 25.68 -16.01
N LYS A 318 -7.60 25.44 -15.94
CA LYS A 318 -8.26 24.23 -16.46
C LYS A 318 -7.92 23.92 -17.92
N GLU A 319 -8.13 24.88 -18.81
CA GLU A 319 -7.93 24.68 -20.25
C GLU A 319 -6.49 24.31 -20.60
N THR A 320 -5.52 24.88 -19.89
CA THR A 320 -4.10 24.56 -20.09
C THR A 320 -3.76 23.21 -19.47
N LEU A 321 -4.19 22.96 -18.22
CA LEU A 321 -3.89 21.71 -17.50
C LEU A 321 -4.35 20.45 -18.23
N LEU A 322 -5.51 20.50 -18.91
CA LEU A 322 -6.05 19.38 -19.68
C LEU A 322 -5.19 18.98 -20.90
N CYS A 323 -4.27 19.83 -21.33
CA CYS A 323 -3.38 19.58 -22.47
C CYS A 323 -1.95 19.19 -22.06
N LEU A 324 -1.64 19.18 -20.76
CA LEU A 324 -0.28 18.98 -20.25
C LEU A 324 -0.08 17.56 -19.71
N ASP A 325 1.14 17.06 -19.80
CA ASP A 325 1.57 15.84 -19.11
C ASP A 325 1.94 16.12 -17.64
N MET A 326 2.30 15.07 -16.90
CA MET A 326 2.61 15.17 -15.47
C MET A 326 3.69 16.21 -15.14
N GLU A 327 4.81 16.22 -15.87
CA GLU A 327 5.91 17.15 -15.62
C GLU A 327 5.55 18.60 -15.97
N ALA A 328 4.89 18.80 -17.11
CA ALA A 328 4.48 20.13 -17.54
C ALA A 328 3.39 20.70 -16.61
N MET A 329 2.48 19.88 -16.10
CA MET A 329 1.50 20.30 -15.08
C MET A 329 2.19 20.83 -13.82
N LEU A 330 3.20 20.12 -13.30
CA LEU A 330 3.98 20.59 -12.13
C LEU A 330 4.63 21.95 -12.39
N LYS A 331 5.27 22.10 -13.55
CA LYS A 331 5.92 23.36 -13.94
C LYS A 331 4.90 24.49 -14.10
N PHE A 332 3.74 24.20 -14.66
CA PHE A 332 2.65 25.15 -14.81
C PHE A 332 2.17 25.68 -13.45
N PHE A 333 1.90 24.79 -12.48
CA PHE A 333 1.51 25.18 -11.12
C PHE A 333 2.55 26.06 -10.42
N GLN A 334 3.85 25.79 -10.65
CA GLN A 334 4.94 26.52 -9.98
C GLN A 334 5.27 27.87 -10.61
N LYS A 335 5.11 28.02 -11.93
CA LYS A 335 5.64 29.20 -12.66
C LYS A 335 4.58 30.02 -13.39
N GLU A 336 3.62 29.39 -14.04
CA GLU A 336 2.69 30.07 -14.93
C GLU A 336 1.38 30.43 -14.24
N LEU A 337 0.85 29.53 -13.42
CA LEU A 337 -0.42 29.73 -12.73
C LEU A 337 -0.41 30.97 -11.80
N PRO A 338 0.63 31.22 -10.98
CA PRO A 338 0.66 32.42 -10.14
C PRO A 338 0.55 33.71 -10.95
N GLY A 339 1.27 33.81 -12.07
CA GLY A 339 1.22 34.98 -12.95
C GLY A 339 -0.16 35.22 -13.59
N ARG A 340 -0.93 34.15 -13.87
CA ARG A 340 -2.31 34.27 -14.37
C ARG A 340 -3.26 34.81 -13.30
N VAL A 341 -3.11 34.35 -12.06
CA VAL A 341 -3.92 34.82 -10.92
C VAL A 341 -3.61 36.28 -10.61
N GLU A 342 -2.34 36.68 -10.71
CA GLU A 342 -1.92 38.07 -10.50
C GLU A 342 -2.45 39.04 -11.57
N ALA A 343 -2.71 38.54 -12.79
CA ALA A 343 -3.27 39.35 -13.86
C ALA A 343 -4.75 39.71 -13.63
N ASP A 344 -5.52 38.86 -12.94
CA ASP A 344 -6.93 39.09 -12.63
C ASP A 344 -7.28 38.67 -11.18
N VAL A 345 -6.83 39.51 -10.24
CA VAL A 345 -7.02 39.25 -8.80
C VAL A 345 -8.50 39.28 -8.42
N GLU A 346 -9.26 40.27 -8.88
CA GLU A 346 -10.67 40.42 -8.55
C GLU A 346 -11.51 39.29 -9.15
N GLY A 347 -11.26 38.92 -10.41
CA GLY A 347 -11.92 37.77 -11.04
C GLY A 347 -11.61 36.46 -10.32
N PHE A 348 -10.36 36.26 -9.88
CA PHE A 348 -9.97 35.09 -9.10
C PHE A 348 -10.71 34.98 -7.75
N PHE A 349 -10.77 36.07 -6.98
CA PHE A 349 -11.49 36.05 -5.69
C PHE A 349 -13.00 35.91 -5.88
N ASN A 350 -13.59 36.56 -6.89
CA ASN A 350 -15.01 36.38 -7.24
C ASN A 350 -15.31 34.93 -7.61
N LEU A 351 -14.43 34.29 -8.38
CA LEU A 351 -14.52 32.87 -8.69
C LEU A 351 -14.46 32.03 -7.41
N ALA A 352 -13.49 32.27 -6.53
CA ALA A 352 -13.37 31.57 -5.25
C ALA A 352 -14.62 31.72 -4.37
N TYR A 353 -15.21 32.92 -4.29
CA TYR A 353 -16.44 33.15 -3.52
C TYR A 353 -17.68 32.50 -4.14
N SER A 354 -17.71 32.33 -5.46
CA SER A 354 -18.82 31.66 -6.16
C SER A 354 -18.88 30.16 -5.91
N ILE A 355 -17.75 29.54 -5.55
CA ILE A 355 -17.63 28.10 -5.29
C ILE A 355 -18.37 27.74 -4.00
N LYS A 356 -19.37 26.87 -4.13
CA LYS A 356 -20.18 26.40 -3.00
C LYS A 356 -19.68 25.06 -2.50
N LEU A 357 -19.26 24.99 -1.24
CA LEU A 357 -18.87 23.76 -0.56
C LEU A 357 -20.00 23.26 0.34
N ASN A 358 -20.45 22.02 0.11
CA ASN A 358 -21.51 21.44 0.92
C ASN A 358 -20.92 20.86 2.22
N SER A 359 -21.18 21.52 3.36
CA SER A 359 -20.63 21.11 4.66
C SER A 359 -21.04 19.69 5.07
N LYS A 360 -22.23 19.20 4.67
CA LYS A 360 -22.63 17.81 4.93
C LYS A 360 -21.79 16.83 4.11
N ARG A 361 -21.49 17.17 2.86
CA ARG A 361 -20.63 16.36 1.99
C ARG A 361 -19.19 16.34 2.50
N MET A 362 -18.65 17.49 2.94
CA MET A 362 -17.32 17.56 3.56
C MET A 362 -17.19 16.64 4.77
N LYS A 363 -18.18 16.65 5.68
CA LYS A 363 -18.22 15.75 6.84
C LYS A 363 -18.37 14.28 6.44
N LYS A 364 -19.12 13.99 5.38
CA LYS A 364 -19.23 12.62 4.85
C LYS A 364 -17.87 12.11 4.33
N MET A 365 -17.17 12.93 3.54
CA MET A 365 -15.82 12.59 3.04
C MET A 365 -14.80 12.41 4.16
N GLU A 366 -14.91 13.22 5.22
CA GLU A 366 -14.10 13.05 6.43
C GLU A 366 -14.33 11.71 7.12
N LYS A 367 -15.58 11.29 7.26
CA LYS A 367 -15.91 9.97 7.80
C LYS A 367 -15.40 8.84 6.89
N GLU A 368 -15.62 8.96 5.57
CA GLU A 368 -15.15 7.98 4.58
C GLU A 368 -13.62 7.80 4.66
N TYR A 369 -12.87 8.90 4.79
CA TYR A 369 -11.41 8.86 4.94
C TYR A 369 -10.96 8.25 6.28
N GLN A 370 -11.66 8.55 7.37
CA GLN A 370 -11.37 7.94 8.68
C GLN A 370 -11.61 6.43 8.66
N ASP A 371 -12.70 5.98 8.05
CA ASP A 371 -13.02 4.57 7.89
C ASP A 371 -11.97 3.86 7.01
N LEU A 372 -11.54 4.50 5.92
CA LEU A 372 -10.45 4.01 5.06
C LEU A 372 -9.14 3.87 5.83
N LYS A 373 -8.73 4.89 6.58
CA LYS A 373 -7.49 4.86 7.38
C LYS A 373 -7.53 3.83 8.51
N LYS A 374 -8.70 3.66 9.14
CA LYS A 374 -8.90 2.62 10.15
C LYS A 374 -8.74 1.23 9.55
N LYS A 375 -9.34 0.99 8.38
CA LYS A 375 -9.19 -0.28 7.65
C LYS A 375 -7.73 -0.54 7.25
N GLU A 376 -7.03 0.45 6.70
CA GLU A 376 -5.60 0.33 6.38
C GLU A 376 -4.74 0.01 7.63
N GLN A 377 -5.07 0.60 8.78
CA GLN A 377 -4.35 0.34 10.03
C GLN A 377 -4.62 -1.07 10.56
N GLU A 378 -5.85 -1.58 10.45
CA GLU A 378 -6.24 -2.95 10.79
C GLU A 378 -5.53 -3.95 9.87
N GLU A 379 -5.55 -3.72 8.56
CA GLU A 379 -4.83 -4.52 7.56
C GLU A 379 -3.31 -4.54 7.83
N MET A 380 -2.73 -3.38 8.17
CA MET A 380 -1.31 -3.29 8.50
C MET A 380 -0.96 -3.94 9.85
N ALA A 381 -1.90 -3.98 10.80
CA ALA A 381 -1.74 -4.71 12.05
C ALA A 381 -1.82 -6.23 11.82
N GLU A 382 -2.75 -6.68 10.99
CA GLU A 382 -2.88 -8.08 10.58
C GLU A 382 -1.65 -8.53 9.78
N LEU A 383 -1.19 -7.74 8.82
CA LEU A 383 0.04 -8.04 8.07
C LEU A 383 1.25 -8.18 9.00
N ARG A 384 1.36 -7.35 10.04
CA ARG A 384 2.41 -7.49 11.07
C ARG A 384 2.24 -8.73 11.94
N ARG A 385 1.02 -9.17 12.23
CA ARG A 385 0.75 -10.45 12.91
C ARG A 385 1.20 -11.61 12.03
N LEU A 386 0.74 -11.64 10.78
CA LEU A 386 1.06 -12.68 9.81
C LEU A 386 2.56 -12.76 9.50
N ARG A 387 3.27 -11.63 9.42
CA ARG A 387 4.74 -11.61 9.26
C ARG A 387 5.47 -12.21 10.45
N ARG A 388 5.03 -11.92 11.69
CA ARG A 388 5.61 -12.51 12.90
C ARG A 388 5.37 -14.02 12.95
N GLU A 389 4.15 -14.44 12.66
CA GLU A 389 3.79 -15.87 12.61
C GLU A 389 4.56 -16.61 11.52
N ASN A 390 4.68 -16.05 10.32
CA ASN A 390 5.50 -16.64 9.25
C ASN A 390 6.99 -16.73 9.64
N CYS A 391 7.52 -15.76 10.39
CA CYS A 391 8.90 -15.84 10.88
C CYS A 391 9.09 -17.03 11.84
N LEU A 392 8.13 -17.24 12.75
CA LEU A 392 8.16 -18.36 13.70
C LEU A 392 7.98 -19.71 12.99
N LEU A 393 7.08 -19.79 12.00
CA LEU A 393 6.88 -21.00 11.21
C LEU A 393 8.11 -21.34 10.37
N LYS A 394 8.79 -20.35 9.78
CA LYS A 394 10.05 -20.56 9.08
C LYS A 394 11.14 -21.09 10.03
N GLN A 395 11.30 -20.48 11.20
CA GLN A 395 12.26 -20.97 12.20
C GLN A 395 11.94 -22.41 12.62
N ARG A 396 10.67 -22.75 12.80
CA ARG A 396 10.25 -24.12 13.13
C ARG A 396 10.54 -25.10 11.98
N ASN A 397 10.30 -24.71 10.74
CA ASN A 397 10.65 -25.54 9.58
C ASN A 397 12.17 -25.73 9.46
N GLU A 398 12.97 -24.68 9.66
CA GLU A 398 14.44 -24.78 9.65
C GLU A 398 14.94 -25.75 10.73
N LEU A 399 14.35 -25.71 11.94
CA LEU A 399 14.67 -26.65 13.00
C LEU A 399 14.30 -28.09 12.64
N LEU A 400 13.10 -28.30 12.09
CA LEU A 400 12.65 -29.64 11.66
C LEU A 400 13.49 -30.17 10.49
N GLU A 401 13.88 -29.31 9.54
CA GLU A 401 14.79 -29.66 8.45
C GLU A 401 16.15 -30.06 9.00
N ALA A 402 16.70 -29.31 9.96
CA ALA A 402 17.95 -29.66 10.62
C ALA A 402 17.86 -31.01 11.37
N GLU A 403 16.79 -31.24 12.13
CA GLU A 403 16.54 -32.52 12.82
C GLU A 403 16.40 -33.68 11.84
N SER A 404 15.67 -33.49 10.74
CA SER A 404 15.50 -34.51 9.71
C SER A 404 16.79 -34.83 8.97
N ALA A 405 17.61 -33.81 8.67
CA ALA A 405 18.93 -33.98 8.08
C ALA A 405 19.85 -34.76 9.02
N GLU A 406 19.86 -34.42 10.33
CA GLU A 406 20.68 -35.12 11.32
C GLU A 406 20.27 -36.60 11.47
N LEU A 407 18.96 -36.88 11.46
CA LEU A 407 18.43 -38.25 11.49
C LEU A 407 18.85 -39.04 10.25
N ALA A 408 18.77 -38.44 9.06
CA ALA A 408 19.23 -39.06 7.81
C ALA A 408 20.73 -39.36 7.87
N ASP A 409 21.53 -38.42 8.38
CA ASP A 409 22.97 -38.54 8.53
C ASP A 409 23.34 -39.67 9.53
N ARG A 410 22.59 -39.80 10.63
CA ARG A 410 22.72 -40.93 11.57
C ARG A 410 22.38 -42.26 10.92
N LEU A 411 21.33 -42.31 10.10
CA LEU A 411 20.93 -43.53 9.38
C LEU A 411 22.02 -43.98 8.39
N VAL A 412 22.56 -43.03 7.60
CA VAL A 412 23.64 -43.28 6.64
C VAL A 412 24.89 -43.77 7.37
N ARG A 413 25.31 -43.10 8.46
CA ARG A 413 26.43 -43.56 9.29
C ARG A 413 26.21 -44.99 9.80
N GLY A 414 25.02 -45.31 10.29
CA GLY A 414 24.66 -46.65 10.74
C GLY A 414 24.68 -47.70 9.62
N GLN A 415 24.28 -47.35 8.40
CA GLN A 415 24.38 -48.24 7.24
C GLN A 415 25.82 -48.48 6.80
N VAL A 416 26.65 -47.42 6.76
CA VAL A 416 28.07 -47.52 6.41
C VAL A 416 28.80 -48.38 7.43
N SER A 417 28.60 -48.14 8.74
CA SER A 417 29.23 -48.94 9.80
C SER A 417 28.84 -50.42 9.71
N ARG A 418 27.57 -50.75 9.42
CA ARG A 418 27.15 -52.15 9.20
C ARG A 418 27.79 -52.77 7.96
N ALA A 419 27.92 -52.01 6.87
CA ALA A 419 28.59 -52.49 5.66
C ALA A 419 30.09 -52.75 5.91
N GLU A 420 30.76 -51.87 6.66
CA GLU A 420 32.15 -52.05 7.08
C GLU A 420 32.32 -53.27 8.00
N GLU A 421 31.39 -53.50 8.95
CA GLU A 421 31.36 -54.70 9.79
C GLU A 421 31.13 -55.99 8.97
N GLU A 422 30.25 -55.95 7.96
CA GLU A 422 30.04 -57.10 7.06
C GLU A 422 31.28 -57.38 6.19
N GLU A 423 31.92 -56.35 5.65
CA GLU A 423 33.16 -56.48 4.86
C GLU A 423 34.30 -57.08 5.69
N THR A 424 34.50 -56.56 6.91
CA THR A 424 35.54 -57.08 7.83
C THR A 424 35.23 -58.50 8.28
N SER A 425 33.97 -58.82 8.59
CA SER A 425 33.54 -60.18 8.93
C SER A 425 33.79 -61.16 7.78
N PHE A 426 33.48 -60.75 6.54
CA PHE A 426 33.75 -61.55 5.35
C PHE A 426 35.26 -61.75 5.11
N ALA A 427 36.07 -60.71 5.30
CA ALA A 427 37.52 -60.81 5.22
C ALA A 427 38.07 -61.81 6.24
N ILE A 428 37.66 -61.71 7.51
CA ILE A 428 38.04 -62.65 8.58
C ILE A 428 37.61 -64.07 8.23
N GLN A 429 36.39 -64.26 7.72
CA GLN A 429 35.87 -65.57 7.35
C GLN A 429 36.68 -66.21 6.22
N THR A 430 37.11 -65.40 5.26
CA THR A 430 37.95 -65.82 4.13
C THR A 430 39.35 -66.21 4.61
N GLU A 431 39.97 -65.38 5.45
CA GLU A 431 41.25 -65.70 6.10
C GLU A 431 41.17 -66.97 6.93
N LEU A 432 40.09 -67.16 7.71
CA LEU A 432 39.84 -68.37 8.50
C LEU A 432 39.75 -69.62 7.62
N MET A 433 39.08 -69.55 6.46
CA MET A 433 39.05 -70.66 5.50
C MET A 433 40.44 -70.95 4.94
N GLN A 434 41.22 -69.92 4.62
CA GLN A 434 42.58 -70.06 4.12
C GLN A 434 43.49 -70.70 5.17
N LEU A 435 43.37 -70.25 6.42
CA LEU A 435 44.12 -70.80 7.55
C LEU A 435 43.72 -72.25 7.83
N ARG A 436 42.42 -72.58 7.82
CA ARG A 436 41.93 -73.97 7.94
C ARG A 436 42.47 -74.87 6.84
N ARG A 437 42.53 -74.39 5.59
CA ARG A 437 43.10 -75.14 4.48
C ARG A 437 44.59 -75.39 4.68
N SER A 438 45.35 -74.35 5.06
CA SER A 438 46.77 -74.50 5.38
C SER A 438 47.00 -75.45 6.55
N TYR A 439 46.16 -75.41 7.58
CA TYR A 439 46.21 -76.34 8.71
C TYR A 439 45.95 -77.77 8.26
N LEU A 440 44.99 -78.00 7.37
CA LEU A 440 44.70 -79.32 6.81
C LEU A 440 45.89 -79.85 6.00
N GLU A 441 46.52 -79.00 5.19
CA GLU A 441 47.72 -79.34 4.40
C GLU A 441 48.91 -79.67 5.31
N VAL A 442 49.17 -78.84 6.33
CA VAL A 442 50.20 -79.09 7.35
C VAL A 442 49.90 -80.35 8.15
N SER A 443 48.64 -80.59 8.53
CA SER A 443 48.22 -81.80 9.23
C SER A 443 48.44 -83.04 8.38
N HIS A 444 48.13 -83.00 7.08
CA HIS A 444 48.39 -84.10 6.16
C HIS A 444 49.90 -84.31 5.95
N HIS A 445 50.69 -83.24 5.89
CA HIS A 445 52.15 -83.35 5.87
C HIS A 445 52.70 -83.94 7.17
N LEU A 446 52.15 -83.56 8.33
CA LEU A 446 52.51 -84.12 9.62
C LEU A 446 52.10 -85.60 9.71
N GLU A 447 50.95 -85.98 9.17
CA GLU A 447 50.49 -87.37 9.12
C GLU A 447 51.41 -88.21 8.23
N ASN A 448 51.76 -87.71 7.03
CA ASN A 448 52.76 -88.34 6.16
C ASN A 448 54.14 -88.44 6.85
N ALA A 449 54.60 -87.38 7.49
CA ALA A 449 55.86 -87.38 8.24
C ALA A 449 55.81 -88.31 9.45
N ASN A 450 54.67 -88.40 10.14
CA ASN A 450 54.44 -89.37 11.22
C ASN A 450 54.38 -90.80 10.68
N GLU A 451 53.92 -91.00 9.45
CA GLU A 451 53.89 -92.30 8.80
C GLU A 451 55.28 -92.71 8.31
N GLU A 452 56.08 -91.75 7.86
CA GLU A 452 57.52 -91.93 7.63
C GLU A 452 58.27 -92.17 8.94
N VAL A 453 58.00 -91.41 9.99
CA VAL A 453 58.53 -91.63 11.35
C VAL A 453 58.03 -92.94 11.92
N ARG A 454 56.83 -93.42 11.59
CA ARG A 454 56.30 -94.75 11.94
C ARG A 454 57.01 -95.84 11.14
N GLY A 455 57.32 -95.61 9.88
CA GLY A 455 58.14 -96.49 9.05
C GLY A 455 59.60 -96.54 9.50
N LEU A 456 60.15 -95.42 9.95
CA LEU A 456 61.46 -95.29 10.58
C LEU A 456 61.43 -95.81 12.03
N SER A 457 60.31 -95.70 12.74
CA SER A 457 60.10 -96.27 14.07
C SER A 457 59.96 -97.78 13.99
N LEU A 458 59.35 -98.34 12.95
CA LEU A 458 59.38 -99.79 12.67
C LEU A 458 60.80 -100.29 12.36
N ARG A 459 61.68 -99.41 11.85
CA ARG A 459 63.12 -99.68 11.69
C ARG A 459 63.93 -99.41 12.97
N LEU A 460 63.45 -98.53 13.86
CA LEU A 460 64.04 -98.25 15.18
C LEU A 460 63.46 -99.14 16.29
N GLN A 461 62.39 -99.89 16.03
CA GLN A 461 61.76 -100.88 16.93
C GLN A 461 62.46 -102.24 16.87
N GLU A 462 63.65 -102.30 16.27
CA GLU A 462 64.70 -103.28 16.60
C GLU A 462 65.68 -102.76 17.65
N ASN A 463 65.62 -101.49 18.07
CA ASN A 463 66.53 -100.93 19.07
C ASN A 463 65.82 -100.03 20.11
N ASN A 464 65.50 -100.68 21.23
CA ASN A 464 65.39 -100.16 22.60
C ASN A 464 64.44 -99.00 22.98
N VAL A 465 63.39 -99.39 23.73
CA VAL A 465 62.97 -99.03 25.12
C VAL A 465 63.07 -97.56 25.60
N SER A 466 61.95 -97.12 26.25
CA SER A 466 61.79 -96.13 27.36
C SER A 466 61.82 -94.62 27.00
N ILE A 467 61.11 -93.66 27.60
CA ILE A 467 60.28 -93.51 28.84
C ILE A 467 59.69 -92.07 28.85
N ASP A 468 58.50 -91.88 29.49
CA ASP A 468 57.98 -90.69 30.24
C ASP A 468 57.88 -89.27 29.61
N SER A 469 57.07 -88.28 30.02
CA SER A 469 55.94 -88.08 30.95
C SER A 469 55.43 -86.61 30.82
N ASN A 470 54.14 -86.38 31.14
CA ASN A 470 53.52 -85.26 31.88
C ASN A 470 53.30 -83.80 31.36
N ASN A 471 52.13 -83.29 31.83
CA ASN A 471 51.74 -81.93 32.26
C ASN A 471 51.41 -80.86 31.19
N SER A 472 50.49 -79.90 31.40
CA SER A 472 49.58 -79.54 32.50
C SER A 472 48.52 -78.57 31.96
N ARG A 473 47.33 -78.59 32.57
CA ARG A 473 46.34 -77.51 32.52
C ARG A 473 46.97 -76.20 33.01
N GLN A 474 46.75 -75.10 32.29
CA GLN A 474 46.62 -73.74 32.83
C GLN A 474 46.07 -72.78 31.75
N SER A 475 44.77 -72.49 31.79
CA SER A 475 44.12 -71.25 31.30
C SER A 475 42.60 -71.49 31.25
N SER A 476 41.84 -71.10 32.28
CA SER A 476 40.37 -71.21 32.28
C SER A 476 39.68 -70.17 33.18
N ILE A 477 40.36 -69.08 33.52
CA ILE A 477 39.81 -68.01 34.35
C ILE A 477 39.76 -66.68 33.60
N ASP A 478 40.76 -66.41 32.74
CA ASP A 478 40.76 -65.20 31.90
C ASP A 478 39.76 -65.31 30.73
N GLU A 479 39.56 -66.50 30.16
CA GLU A 479 38.57 -66.73 29.09
C GLU A 479 37.11 -66.60 29.56
N LEU A 480 36.84 -66.87 30.84
CA LEU A 480 35.51 -66.71 31.43
C LEU A 480 35.23 -65.27 31.82
N CYS A 481 36.24 -64.53 32.29
CA CYS A 481 36.12 -63.12 32.64
C CYS A 481 35.86 -62.22 31.42
N MET A 482 36.56 -62.46 30.30
CA MET A 482 36.33 -61.71 29.05
C MET A 482 34.96 -62.02 28.42
N LYS A 483 34.45 -63.25 28.57
CA LYS A 483 33.11 -63.62 28.09
C LYS A 483 31.99 -63.01 28.94
N GLU A 484 32.20 -62.89 30.25
CA GLU A 484 31.25 -62.27 31.16
C GLU A 484 31.14 -60.76 30.92
N GLU A 485 32.25 -60.06 30.70
CA GLU A 485 32.25 -58.63 30.32
C GLU A 485 31.63 -58.40 28.93
N ALA A 486 31.90 -59.26 27.95
CA ALA A 486 31.29 -59.16 26.61
C ALA A 486 29.78 -59.44 26.62
N LEU A 487 29.29 -60.27 27.55
CA LEU A 487 27.85 -60.48 27.77
C LEU A 487 27.19 -59.26 28.43
N LYS A 488 27.85 -58.66 29.42
CA LYS A 488 27.36 -57.47 30.12
C LYS A 488 27.23 -56.25 29.19
N GLN A 489 28.22 -56.03 28.32
CA GLN A 489 28.16 -54.98 27.29
C GLN A 489 27.05 -55.21 26.27
N ARG A 490 26.78 -56.48 25.90
CA ARG A 490 25.65 -56.82 25.03
C ARG A 490 24.31 -56.58 25.72
N ASP A 491 24.17 -56.92 26.99
CA ASP A 491 22.94 -56.68 27.75
C ASP A 491 22.67 -55.18 27.96
N GLU A 492 23.70 -54.37 28.20
CA GLU A 492 23.59 -52.91 28.25
C GLU A 492 23.17 -52.30 26.91
N MET A 493 23.76 -52.78 25.80
CA MET A 493 23.38 -52.36 24.44
C MET A 493 21.92 -52.71 24.11
N VAL A 494 21.49 -53.92 24.46
CA VAL A 494 20.08 -54.35 24.29
C VAL A 494 19.15 -53.49 25.14
N SER A 495 19.55 -53.11 26.36
CA SER A 495 18.77 -52.22 27.22
C SER A 495 18.61 -50.82 26.61
N CYS A 496 19.68 -50.23 26.10
CA CYS A 496 19.63 -48.94 25.39
C CYS A 496 18.74 -48.98 24.14
N LEU A 497 18.83 -50.06 23.35
CA LEU A 497 18.01 -50.24 22.15
C LEU A 497 16.52 -50.42 22.50
N LEU A 498 16.19 -51.12 23.58
CA LEU A 498 14.81 -51.25 24.07
C LEU A 498 14.27 -49.90 24.56
N GLU A 499 15.08 -49.09 25.21
CA GLU A 499 14.69 -47.77 25.69
C GLU A 499 14.48 -46.77 24.54
N GLU A 500 15.34 -46.79 23.50
CA GLU A 500 15.11 -46.03 22.28
C GLU A 500 13.85 -46.48 21.53
N LEU A 501 13.61 -47.79 21.43
CA LEU A 501 12.41 -48.32 20.79
C LEU A 501 11.12 -47.87 21.51
N VAL A 502 11.14 -47.80 22.84
CA VAL A 502 10.03 -47.26 23.64
C VAL A 502 9.84 -45.76 23.37
N LYS A 503 10.91 -44.97 23.30
CA LYS A 503 10.85 -43.53 22.97
C LYS A 503 10.28 -43.28 21.57
N VAL A 504 10.71 -44.06 20.57
CA VAL A 504 10.20 -43.96 19.20
C VAL A 504 8.71 -44.33 19.14
N ARG A 505 8.30 -45.40 19.83
CA ARG A 505 6.88 -45.78 19.92
C ARG A 505 6.03 -44.73 20.63
N GLN A 506 6.56 -44.08 21.65
CA GLN A 506 5.88 -42.99 22.35
C GLN A 506 5.73 -41.76 21.44
N GLY A 507 6.78 -41.37 20.71
CA GLY A 507 6.71 -40.27 19.74
C GLY A 507 5.76 -40.55 18.57
N LEU A 508 5.69 -41.80 18.10
CA LEU A 508 4.72 -42.23 17.09
C LEU A 508 3.28 -42.14 17.61
N ALA A 509 3.04 -42.58 18.85
CA ALA A 509 1.71 -42.47 19.48
C ALA A 509 1.27 -41.01 19.69
N GLU A 510 2.21 -40.12 20.07
CA GLU A 510 1.96 -38.68 20.21
C GLU A 510 1.66 -38.01 18.86
N SER A 511 2.38 -38.38 17.80
CA SER A 511 2.12 -37.90 16.43
C SER A 511 0.77 -38.39 15.90
N GLU A 512 0.43 -39.65 16.12
CA GLU A 512 -0.89 -40.20 15.77
C GLU A 512 -2.03 -39.49 16.51
N ASP A 513 -1.82 -39.11 17.77
CA ASP A 513 -2.82 -38.36 18.53
C ASP A 513 -3.00 -36.92 18.03
N GLN A 514 -1.91 -36.26 17.64
CA GLN A 514 -1.96 -34.95 16.98
C GLN A 514 -2.69 -35.02 15.64
N ILE A 515 -2.43 -36.05 14.82
CA ILE A 515 -3.13 -36.26 13.55
C ILE A 515 -4.63 -36.51 13.79
N ARG A 516 -5.00 -37.27 14.82
CA ARG A 516 -6.41 -37.47 15.20
C ARG A 516 -7.09 -36.16 15.62
N ASN A 517 -6.44 -35.35 16.45
CA ASN A 517 -6.97 -34.05 16.88
C ASN A 517 -7.14 -33.06 15.71
N LEU A 518 -6.17 -33.01 14.78
CA LEU A 518 -6.28 -32.17 13.58
C LEU A 518 -7.40 -32.64 12.65
N LYS A 519 -7.56 -33.95 12.48
CA LYS A 519 -8.69 -34.50 11.70
C LYS A 519 -10.04 -34.15 12.32
N ALA A 520 -10.18 -34.27 13.64
CA ALA A 520 -11.40 -33.88 14.34
C ALA A 520 -11.70 -32.38 14.18
N LYS A 521 -10.68 -31.51 14.21
CA LYS A 521 -10.85 -30.06 13.99
C LYS A 521 -11.27 -29.74 12.55
N VAL A 522 -10.74 -30.47 11.57
CA VAL A 522 -11.16 -30.32 10.17
C VAL A 522 -12.61 -30.74 10.00
N GLU A 523 -13.02 -31.86 10.60
CA GLU A 523 -14.40 -32.35 10.56
C GLU A 523 -15.37 -31.35 11.23
N GLU A 524 -15.01 -30.79 12.39
CA GLU A 524 -15.78 -29.72 13.05
C GLU A 524 -15.92 -28.48 12.14
N LEU A 525 -14.83 -28.04 11.49
CA LEU A 525 -14.88 -26.89 10.57
C LEU A 525 -15.68 -27.18 9.29
N GLU A 526 -15.67 -28.42 8.82
CA GLU A 526 -16.50 -28.85 7.69
C GLU A 526 -17.98 -28.90 8.07
N GLU A 527 -18.30 -29.33 9.29
CA GLU A 527 -19.65 -29.35 9.85
C GLU A 527 -20.17 -27.92 10.13
N ASP A 528 -19.33 -27.03 10.67
CA ASP A 528 -19.63 -25.59 10.81
C ASP A 528 -19.89 -24.93 9.45
N LYS A 529 -19.09 -25.25 8.43
CA LYS A 529 -19.29 -24.74 7.06
C LYS A 529 -20.56 -25.29 6.42
N LYS A 530 -20.92 -26.53 6.73
CA LYS A 530 -22.15 -27.17 6.28
C LYS A 530 -23.36 -26.55 6.98
N THR A 531 -23.32 -26.36 8.29
CA THR A 531 -24.39 -25.68 9.05
C THR A 531 -24.59 -24.25 8.58
N LEU A 532 -23.52 -23.49 8.30
CA LEU A 532 -23.59 -22.15 7.69
C LEU A 532 -24.19 -22.15 6.27
N ARG A 533 -24.10 -23.26 5.53
CA ARG A 533 -24.78 -23.43 4.23
C ARG A 533 -26.22 -23.89 4.36
N GLU A 534 -26.53 -24.64 5.42
CA GLU A 534 -27.85 -25.17 5.72
C GLU A 534 -28.74 -24.18 6.50
N THR A 535 -28.15 -23.17 7.15
CA THR A 535 -28.89 -22.01 7.66
C THR A 535 -29.51 -21.27 6.49
N THR A 536 -30.80 -21.53 6.27
CA THR A 536 -31.62 -20.80 5.30
C THR A 536 -31.52 -19.30 5.60
N PRO A 537 -31.21 -18.45 4.60
CA PRO A 537 -31.17 -17.01 4.81
C PRO A 537 -32.54 -16.57 5.30
N ASP A 538 -32.56 -15.88 6.44
CA ASP A 538 -33.77 -15.38 7.07
C ASP A 538 -34.41 -14.37 6.12
N ASN A 539 -35.46 -14.80 5.41
CA ASN A 539 -36.05 -14.07 4.29
C ASN A 539 -37.00 -12.99 4.82
N SER A 540 -36.45 -12.09 5.64
CA SER A 540 -37.15 -11.01 6.32
C SER A 540 -37.94 -10.13 5.36
N VAL A 541 -37.49 -9.97 4.11
CA VAL A 541 -38.24 -9.27 3.06
C VAL A 541 -39.49 -10.03 2.64
N ALA A 542 -39.41 -11.35 2.49
CA ALA A 542 -40.59 -12.18 2.18
C ALA A 542 -41.61 -12.15 3.33
N HIS A 543 -41.14 -12.23 4.58
CA HIS A 543 -42.03 -12.09 5.74
C HIS A 543 -42.72 -10.71 5.79
N LEU A 544 -41.99 -9.62 5.51
CA LEU A 544 -42.57 -8.28 5.45
C LEU A 544 -43.57 -8.12 4.29
N GLN A 545 -43.32 -8.78 3.15
CA GLN A 545 -44.26 -8.81 2.02
C GLN A 545 -45.54 -9.58 2.38
N ASP A 546 -45.42 -10.72 3.06
CA ASP A 546 -46.56 -11.51 3.52
C ASP A 546 -47.41 -10.75 4.55
N GLU A 547 -46.76 -10.07 5.51
CA GLU A 547 -47.45 -9.24 6.51
C GLU A 547 -48.14 -8.02 5.86
N LEU A 548 -47.51 -7.41 4.86
CA LEU A 548 -48.08 -6.32 4.08
C LEU A 548 -49.33 -6.77 3.32
N ILE A 549 -49.27 -7.93 2.64
CA ILE A 549 -50.42 -8.51 1.93
C ILE A 549 -51.56 -8.78 2.92
N ALA A 550 -51.28 -9.38 4.07
CA ALA A 550 -52.28 -9.63 5.12
C ALA A 550 -52.88 -8.34 5.69
N SER A 551 -52.08 -7.29 5.87
CA SER A 551 -52.56 -5.98 6.35
C SER A 551 -53.44 -5.27 5.32
N LYS A 552 -53.11 -5.35 4.03
CA LYS A 552 -53.92 -4.80 2.93
C LYS A 552 -55.28 -5.51 2.81
N LEU A 553 -55.31 -6.82 3.00
CA LEU A 553 -56.56 -7.58 3.02
C LEU A 553 -57.46 -7.14 4.18
N ARG A 554 -56.91 -7.01 5.39
CA ARG A 554 -57.66 -6.52 6.56
C ARG A 554 -58.19 -5.09 6.37
N GLU A 555 -57.39 -4.20 5.75
CA GLU A 555 -57.86 -2.84 5.41
C GLU A 555 -59.06 -2.88 4.45
N ALA A 556 -59.01 -3.73 3.43
CA ALA A 556 -60.10 -3.87 2.46
C ALA A 556 -61.40 -4.40 3.12
N GLU A 557 -61.28 -5.39 4.01
CA GLU A 557 -62.39 -5.93 4.79
C GLU A 557 -63.03 -4.88 5.71
N ALA A 558 -62.21 -4.11 6.46
CA ALA A 558 -62.69 -3.03 7.32
C ALA A 558 -63.35 -1.90 6.52
N SER A 559 -62.82 -1.57 5.33
CA SER A 559 -63.41 -0.56 4.44
C SER A 559 -64.77 -0.98 3.90
N LEU A 560 -64.97 -2.28 3.64
CA LEU A 560 -66.27 -2.81 3.22
C LEU A 560 -67.26 -2.76 4.39
N SER A 561 -66.85 -3.22 5.57
CA SER A 561 -67.68 -3.20 6.79
C SER A 561 -68.15 -1.79 7.16
N LEU A 562 -67.26 -0.79 7.06
CA LEU A 562 -67.61 0.61 7.30
C LEU A 562 -68.66 1.14 6.30
N LYS A 563 -68.60 0.69 5.05
CA LYS A 563 -69.58 1.07 4.01
C LYS A 563 -70.97 0.52 4.35
N ASP A 564 -71.04 -0.74 4.78
CA ASP A 564 -72.28 -1.39 5.19
C ASP A 564 -72.88 -0.74 6.46
N LEU A 565 -72.04 -0.39 7.43
CA LEU A 565 -72.45 0.34 8.64
C LEU A 565 -72.98 1.74 8.32
N LYS A 566 -72.33 2.49 7.43
CA LYS A 566 -72.81 3.80 6.96
C LYS A 566 -74.18 3.71 6.31
N GLN A 567 -74.39 2.71 5.46
CA GLN A 567 -75.68 2.46 4.86
C GLN A 567 -76.73 2.16 5.94
N ARG A 568 -76.39 1.32 6.92
CA ARG A 568 -77.31 0.97 8.02
C ARG A 568 -77.66 2.17 8.90
N VAL A 569 -76.70 3.03 9.21
CA VAL A 569 -76.91 4.29 9.95
C VAL A 569 -77.83 5.23 9.16
N GLN A 570 -77.64 5.32 7.83
CA GLN A 570 -78.52 6.12 6.98
C GLN A 570 -79.95 5.57 6.98
N GLU A 571 -80.12 4.24 6.86
CA GLU A 571 -81.44 3.59 6.94
C GLU A 571 -82.12 3.86 8.28
N LEU A 572 -81.45 3.58 9.40
CA LEU A 572 -81.98 3.79 10.76
C LEU A 572 -82.29 5.26 11.02
N SER A 573 -81.44 6.19 10.56
CA SER A 573 -81.68 7.63 10.67
C SER A 573 -82.94 8.06 9.92
N THR A 574 -83.17 7.52 8.70
CA THR A 574 -84.41 7.81 7.96
C THR A 574 -85.64 7.20 8.64
N GLN A 575 -85.52 6.00 9.21
CA GLN A 575 -86.62 5.35 9.95
C GLN A 575 -86.98 6.15 11.22
N TRP A 576 -85.97 6.58 11.98
CA TRP A 576 -86.14 7.42 13.16
C TRP A 576 -86.76 8.79 12.81
N GLN A 577 -86.29 9.46 11.74
CA GLN A 577 -86.87 10.73 11.28
C GLN A 577 -88.33 10.58 10.85
N ARG A 578 -88.69 9.49 10.16
CA ARG A 578 -90.08 9.20 9.78
C ARG A 578 -90.96 9.00 11.02
N GLN A 579 -90.49 8.24 12.01
CA GLN A 579 -91.20 8.01 13.27
C GLN A 579 -91.35 9.30 14.10
N LEU A 580 -90.34 10.17 14.13
CA LEU A 580 -90.46 11.50 14.76
C LEU A 580 -91.51 12.37 14.08
N ALA A 581 -91.52 12.39 12.74
CA ALA A 581 -92.51 13.15 11.97
C ALA A 581 -93.93 12.60 12.17
N GLU A 582 -94.08 11.28 12.28
CA GLU A 582 -95.35 10.60 12.57
C GLU A 582 -95.85 10.86 14.00
N ASN A 583 -94.94 10.91 14.99
CA ASN A 583 -95.24 11.31 16.36
C ASN A 583 -95.63 12.79 16.47
N GLN A 584 -94.92 13.70 15.78
CA GLN A 584 -95.29 15.13 15.73
C GLN A 584 -96.64 15.35 15.05
N ARG A 585 -96.94 14.59 13.98
CA ARG A 585 -98.24 14.63 13.31
C ARG A 585 -99.35 14.12 14.23
N SER A 586 -99.10 13.05 14.97
CA SER A 586 -100.02 12.50 15.97
C SER A 586 -100.23 13.44 17.17
N GLU A 587 -99.21 14.18 17.61
CA GLU A 587 -99.33 15.24 18.64
C GLU A 587 -100.12 16.45 18.11
N THR A 588 -99.87 16.86 16.87
CA THR A 588 -100.61 17.96 16.23
C THR A 588 -102.10 17.60 16.10
N GLU A 589 -102.42 16.38 15.68
CA GLU A 589 -103.80 15.85 15.62
C GLU A 589 -104.44 15.68 17.02
N ARG A 590 -103.64 15.48 18.09
CA ARG A 590 -104.11 15.49 19.49
C ARG A 590 -104.42 16.90 20.00
N THR A 591 -103.63 17.92 19.63
CA THR A 591 -103.88 19.31 20.03
C THR A 591 -105.11 19.92 19.34
N THR A 592 -105.47 19.44 18.15
CA THR A 592 -106.68 19.89 17.45
C THR A 592 -107.96 19.17 17.89
N ASN A 593 -107.85 18.00 18.54
CA ASN A 593 -108.99 17.16 18.94
C ASN A 593 -109.21 17.03 20.47
N ALA A 594 -108.56 17.87 21.29
CA ALA A 594 -108.64 17.82 22.75
C ALA A 594 -109.92 18.46 23.37
N VAL A 595 -111.02 18.58 22.61
CA VAL A 595 -112.28 19.17 23.11
C VAL A 595 -113.37 18.13 23.42
N ASP A 596 -113.18 16.84 23.13
CA ASP A 596 -114.12 15.80 23.59
C ASP A 596 -113.46 14.42 23.66
N SER A 597 -113.13 13.90 24.85
CA SER A 597 -113.14 12.44 25.07
C SER A 597 -113.02 11.99 26.53
N THR A 598 -113.80 10.94 26.79
CA THR A 598 -114.02 10.24 28.06
C THR A 598 -112.77 9.54 28.64
N PRO A 599 -112.76 9.27 29.97
CA PRO A 599 -111.55 8.81 30.68
C PRO A 599 -110.90 7.51 30.16
N LYS A 600 -111.67 6.65 29.47
CA LYS A 600 -111.16 5.38 28.92
C LYS A 600 -110.24 5.57 27.69
N LYS A 601 -110.45 6.62 26.89
CA LYS A 601 -109.62 6.93 25.71
C LYS A 601 -108.29 7.59 26.09
N LEU A 602 -108.26 8.31 27.21
CA LEU A 602 -107.05 8.89 27.77
C LEU A 602 -106.04 7.82 28.19
N LEU A 603 -106.49 6.74 28.85
CA LEU A 603 -105.62 5.63 29.25
C LEU A 603 -105.08 4.82 28.06
N THR A 604 -105.89 4.54 27.03
CA THR A 604 -105.41 3.87 25.82
C THR A 604 -104.43 4.76 25.04
N ASN A 605 -104.71 6.05 24.91
CA ASN A 605 -103.78 6.99 24.28
C ASN A 605 -102.49 7.17 25.07
N PHE A 606 -102.54 7.09 26.41
CA PHE A 606 -101.35 7.15 27.26
C PHE A 606 -100.48 5.89 27.08
N PHE A 607 -101.09 4.71 26.99
CA PHE A 607 -100.39 3.44 26.77
C PHE A 607 -99.84 3.32 25.33
N ASP A 608 -100.54 3.85 24.33
CA ASP A 608 -100.11 3.87 22.94
C ASP A 608 -99.01 4.94 22.70
N SER A 609 -99.11 6.08 23.39
CA SER A 609 -98.03 7.08 23.45
C SER A 609 -96.80 6.56 24.17
N SER A 610 -96.95 5.75 25.23
CA SER A 610 -95.81 5.14 25.91
C SER A 610 -95.13 4.09 25.03
N LYS A 611 -95.89 3.29 24.27
CA LYS A 611 -95.32 2.30 23.32
C LYS A 611 -94.65 2.93 22.10
N SER A 612 -95.23 3.99 21.52
CA SER A 612 -94.58 4.74 20.43
C SER A 612 -93.32 5.45 20.91
N SER A 613 -93.37 6.04 22.11
CA SER A 613 -92.19 6.63 22.77
C SER A 613 -91.09 5.59 23.04
N GLU A 614 -91.45 4.41 23.56
CA GLU A 614 -90.52 3.30 23.79
C GLU A 614 -89.91 2.75 22.49
N HIS A 615 -90.70 2.65 21.40
CA HIS A 615 -90.19 2.23 20.09
C HIS A 615 -89.26 3.28 19.46
N THR A 616 -89.57 4.57 19.64
CA THR A 616 -88.71 5.68 19.18
C THR A 616 -87.40 5.70 19.95
N GLN A 617 -87.43 5.46 21.27
CA GLN A 617 -86.24 5.31 22.10
C GLN A 617 -85.39 4.11 21.69
N LYS A 618 -86.00 2.95 21.38
CA LYS A 618 -85.27 1.78 20.86
C LYS A 618 -84.59 2.05 19.51
N LEU A 619 -85.26 2.73 18.59
CA LEU A 619 -84.66 3.15 17.31
C LEU A 619 -83.53 4.15 17.51
N GLU A 620 -83.64 5.05 18.48
CA GLU A 620 -82.58 5.99 18.85
C GLU A 620 -81.38 5.25 19.46
N GLU A 621 -81.60 4.29 20.35
CA GLU A 621 -80.55 3.42 20.92
C GLU A 621 -79.87 2.57 19.84
N GLU A 622 -80.61 1.95 18.93
CA GLU A 622 -80.07 1.19 17.79
C GLU A 622 -79.27 2.09 16.83
N LEU A 623 -79.73 3.32 16.59
CA LEU A 623 -79.01 4.30 15.76
C LEU A 623 -77.72 4.77 16.44
N MET A 624 -77.77 5.06 17.74
CA MET A 624 -76.60 5.48 18.51
C MET A 624 -75.57 4.36 18.62
N THR A 625 -76.00 3.12 18.88
CA THR A 625 -75.11 1.95 18.94
C THR A 625 -74.50 1.60 17.58
N THR A 626 -75.25 1.70 16.47
CA THR A 626 -74.69 1.52 15.13
C THR A 626 -73.75 2.65 14.72
N ARG A 627 -74.00 3.90 15.12
CA ARG A 627 -73.04 5.01 14.96
C ARG A 627 -71.76 4.83 15.75
N ILE A 628 -71.84 4.26 16.96
CA ILE A 628 -70.64 3.92 17.75
C ILE A 628 -69.81 2.87 17.00
N ARG A 629 -70.44 1.79 16.50
CA ARG A 629 -69.75 0.77 15.68
C ARG A 629 -69.19 1.33 14.37
N GLU A 630 -69.89 2.25 13.71
CA GLU A 630 -69.38 2.95 12.53
C GLU A 630 -68.12 3.75 12.88
N MET A 631 -68.11 4.45 14.02
CA MET A 631 -66.94 5.19 14.47
C MET A 631 -65.78 4.25 14.85
N GLU A 632 -66.05 3.14 15.54
CA GLU A 632 -65.07 2.11 15.90
C GLU A 632 -64.40 1.50 14.65
N THR A 633 -65.19 1.06 13.67
CA THR A 633 -64.67 0.53 12.39
C THR A 633 -63.94 1.60 11.56
N LEU A 634 -64.36 2.86 11.64
CA LEU A 634 -63.63 3.98 11.03
C LEU A 634 -62.26 4.21 11.68
N THR A 635 -62.16 4.08 13.01
CA THR A 635 -60.88 4.17 13.71
C THR A 635 -59.97 2.98 13.39
N GLU A 636 -60.48 1.76 13.39
CA GLU A 636 -59.74 0.55 12.99
C GLU A 636 -59.22 0.65 11.55
N LEU A 637 -60.04 1.17 10.61
CA LEU A 637 -59.63 1.38 9.22
C LEU A 637 -58.48 2.39 9.10
N LYS A 638 -58.48 3.46 9.91
CA LYS A 638 -57.39 4.44 9.93
C LYS A 638 -56.10 3.83 10.47
N GLU A 639 -56.18 3.00 11.50
CA GLU A 639 -55.03 2.28 12.06
C GLU A 639 -54.45 1.28 11.04
N LEU A 640 -55.30 0.51 10.37
CA LEU A 640 -54.87 -0.44 9.32
C LEU A 640 -54.20 0.28 8.14
N ARG A 641 -54.72 1.43 7.71
CA ARG A 641 -54.08 2.26 6.66
C ARG A 641 -52.69 2.75 7.04
N LEU A 642 -52.52 3.20 8.28
CA LEU A 642 -51.21 3.60 8.79
C LEU A 642 -50.27 2.40 8.82
N LYS A 643 -50.77 1.22 9.23
CA LYS A 643 -49.96 0.00 9.26
C LYS A 643 -49.54 -0.46 7.86
N VAL A 644 -50.44 -0.39 6.87
CA VAL A 644 -50.11 -0.69 5.47
C VAL A 644 -49.04 0.27 4.96
N MET A 645 -49.17 1.58 5.19
CA MET A 645 -48.19 2.57 4.74
C MET A 645 -46.81 2.37 5.41
N GLU A 646 -46.79 2.00 6.70
CA GLU A 646 -45.56 1.64 7.42
C GLU A 646 -44.89 0.41 6.79
N LEU A 647 -45.65 -0.67 6.58
CA LEU A 647 -45.14 -1.91 6.01
C LEU A 647 -44.69 -1.72 4.54
N GLU A 648 -45.39 -0.93 3.73
CA GLU A 648 -44.96 -0.58 2.37
C GLU A 648 -43.61 0.13 2.36
N THR A 649 -43.45 1.10 3.27
CA THR A 649 -42.20 1.83 3.42
C THR A 649 -41.08 0.90 3.88
N GLN A 650 -41.36 0.01 4.83
CA GLN A 650 -40.39 -0.95 5.35
C GLN A 650 -39.96 -1.96 4.27
N VAL A 651 -40.91 -2.52 3.51
CA VAL A 651 -40.62 -3.42 2.37
C VAL A 651 -39.78 -2.70 1.31
N GLN A 652 -40.11 -1.44 0.98
CA GLN A 652 -39.37 -0.67 -0.02
C GLN A 652 -37.92 -0.40 0.43
N VAL A 653 -37.73 -0.04 1.69
CA VAL A 653 -36.40 0.22 2.26
C VAL A 653 -35.58 -1.07 2.29
N SER A 654 -36.13 -2.17 2.79
CA SER A 654 -35.44 -3.46 2.86
C SER A 654 -35.10 -4.01 1.47
N THR A 655 -35.99 -3.85 0.49
CA THR A 655 -35.75 -4.26 -0.90
C THR A 655 -34.63 -3.42 -1.54
N ASN A 656 -34.64 -2.10 -1.34
CA ASN A 656 -33.58 -1.23 -1.83
C ASN A 656 -32.23 -1.53 -1.16
N GLN A 657 -32.23 -1.89 0.12
CA GLN A 657 -31.03 -2.28 0.85
C GLN A 657 -30.45 -3.60 0.30
N LEU A 658 -31.30 -4.61 0.07
CA LEU A 658 -30.90 -5.87 -0.55
C LEU A 658 -30.30 -5.63 -1.94
N ARG A 659 -30.92 -4.78 -2.77
CA ARG A 659 -30.40 -4.44 -4.10
C ARG A 659 -29.01 -3.81 -4.05
N ARG A 660 -28.77 -2.90 -3.09
CA ARG A 660 -27.43 -2.31 -2.88
C ARG A 660 -26.41 -3.35 -2.46
N GLN A 661 -26.79 -4.25 -1.55
CA GLN A 661 -25.92 -5.34 -1.12
C GLN A 661 -25.60 -6.30 -2.28
N ASP A 662 -26.57 -6.62 -3.14
CA ASP A 662 -26.35 -7.44 -4.33
C ASP A 662 -25.42 -6.75 -5.35
N GLU A 663 -25.59 -5.45 -5.58
CA GLU A 663 -24.70 -4.64 -6.43
C GLU A 663 -23.28 -4.59 -5.87
N GLU A 664 -23.12 -4.39 -4.56
CA GLU A 664 -21.82 -4.44 -3.86
C GLU A 664 -21.18 -5.82 -3.94
N HIS A 665 -21.96 -6.88 -3.71
CA HIS A 665 -21.47 -8.25 -3.77
C HIS A 665 -21.06 -8.65 -5.20
N LYS A 666 -21.76 -8.14 -6.22
CA LYS A 666 -21.38 -8.30 -7.62
C LYS A 666 -20.07 -7.59 -7.91
N LYS A 667 -19.91 -6.34 -7.46
CA LYS A 667 -18.68 -5.57 -7.63
C LYS A 667 -17.49 -6.25 -6.94
N LEU A 668 -17.66 -6.71 -5.71
CA LEU A 668 -16.63 -7.46 -4.97
C LEU A 668 -16.24 -8.75 -5.69
N LYS A 669 -17.21 -9.45 -6.30
CA LYS A 669 -16.93 -10.65 -7.09
C LYS A 669 -16.13 -10.34 -8.35
N GLU A 670 -16.46 -9.28 -9.08
CA GLU A 670 -15.71 -8.82 -10.25
C GLU A 670 -14.28 -8.37 -9.86
N GLU A 671 -14.14 -7.65 -8.74
CA GLU A 671 -12.83 -7.27 -8.20
C GLU A 671 -11.99 -8.49 -7.79
N LEU A 672 -12.60 -9.50 -7.19
CA LEU A 672 -11.96 -10.77 -6.84
C LEU A 672 -11.51 -11.52 -8.10
N GLU A 673 -12.35 -11.62 -9.13
CA GLU A 673 -11.99 -12.26 -10.42
C GLU A 673 -10.83 -11.52 -11.11
N MET A 674 -10.85 -10.17 -11.09
CA MET A 674 -9.72 -9.37 -11.59
C MET A 674 -8.45 -9.55 -10.74
N ALA A 675 -8.57 -9.70 -9.43
CA ALA A 675 -7.41 -9.95 -8.56
C ALA A 675 -6.79 -11.33 -8.83
N VAL A 676 -7.62 -12.36 -8.97
CA VAL A 676 -7.19 -13.74 -9.30
C VAL A 676 -6.50 -13.79 -10.66
N THR A 677 -7.00 -13.06 -11.66
CA THR A 677 -6.33 -13.00 -12.98
C THR A 677 -4.98 -12.28 -12.89
N ARG A 678 -4.88 -11.15 -12.17
CA ARG A 678 -3.60 -10.48 -11.92
C ARG A 678 -2.60 -11.37 -11.18
N GLU A 679 -3.05 -12.12 -10.17
CA GLU A 679 -2.21 -13.07 -9.44
C GLU A 679 -1.67 -14.15 -10.39
N LYS A 680 -2.52 -14.72 -11.24
CA LYS A 680 -2.12 -15.72 -12.24
C LYS A 680 -1.08 -15.18 -13.23
N ASP A 681 -1.24 -13.93 -13.69
CA ASP A 681 -0.29 -13.28 -14.60
C ASP A 681 1.06 -13.02 -13.92
N MET A 682 1.05 -12.59 -12.66
CA MET A 682 2.28 -12.41 -11.87
C MET A 682 2.97 -13.74 -11.59
N ALA A 683 2.21 -14.80 -11.31
CA ALA A 683 2.75 -16.15 -11.16
C ALA A 683 3.37 -16.70 -12.45
N ASN A 684 2.77 -16.40 -13.61
CA ASN A 684 3.36 -16.73 -14.92
C ASN A 684 4.68 -15.98 -15.14
N LYS A 685 4.71 -14.67 -14.88
CA LYS A 685 5.95 -13.86 -14.99
C LYS A 685 7.04 -14.36 -14.05
N ALA A 686 6.69 -14.75 -12.83
CA ALA A 686 7.65 -15.34 -11.88
C ALA A 686 8.25 -16.64 -12.41
N ARG A 687 7.42 -17.54 -12.98
CA ARG A 687 7.90 -18.76 -13.63
C ARG A 687 8.81 -18.48 -14.82
N GLU A 688 8.50 -17.50 -15.66
CA GLU A 688 9.37 -17.10 -16.78
C GLU A 688 10.73 -16.59 -16.30
N GLN A 689 10.77 -15.77 -15.25
CA GLN A 689 12.04 -15.30 -14.68
C GLN A 689 12.85 -16.45 -14.06
N GLN A 690 12.18 -17.40 -13.40
CA GLN A 690 12.83 -18.59 -12.86
C GLN A 690 13.47 -19.44 -13.97
N HIS A 691 12.78 -19.65 -15.10
CA HIS A 691 13.35 -20.32 -16.27
C HIS A 691 14.56 -19.57 -16.83
N ARG A 692 14.48 -18.25 -17.00
CA ARG A 692 15.61 -17.44 -17.47
C ARG A 692 16.82 -17.51 -16.54
N TYR A 693 16.59 -17.52 -15.23
CA TYR A 693 17.66 -17.66 -14.24
C TYR A 693 18.33 -19.03 -14.36
N SER A 694 17.53 -20.11 -14.47
CA SER A 694 18.05 -21.46 -14.67
C SER A 694 18.88 -21.59 -15.95
N ASP A 695 18.45 -20.95 -17.05
CA ASP A 695 19.20 -20.93 -18.31
C ASP A 695 20.53 -20.17 -18.18
N LEU A 696 20.53 -19.02 -17.51
CA LEU A 696 21.75 -18.25 -17.23
C LEU A 696 22.71 -19.04 -16.34
N GLU A 697 22.20 -19.72 -15.32
CA GLU A 697 23.00 -20.56 -14.43
C GLU A 697 23.65 -21.72 -15.20
N SER A 698 22.91 -22.37 -16.11
CA SER A 698 23.45 -23.41 -16.98
C SER A 698 24.57 -22.87 -17.87
N ARG A 699 24.35 -21.72 -18.53
CA ARG A 699 25.38 -21.08 -19.38
C ARG A 699 26.63 -20.71 -18.60
N MET A 700 26.48 -20.20 -17.38
CA MET A 700 27.61 -19.87 -16.51
C MET A 700 28.41 -21.12 -16.13
N LYS A 701 27.73 -22.24 -15.84
CA LYS A 701 28.38 -23.53 -15.57
C LYS A 701 29.14 -24.05 -16.81
N ASP A 702 28.55 -23.93 -18.00
CA ASP A 702 29.19 -24.32 -19.26
C ASP A 702 30.42 -23.46 -19.58
N GLU A 703 30.35 -22.15 -19.36
CA GLU A 703 31.48 -21.24 -19.53
C GLU A 703 32.62 -21.57 -18.55
N LEU A 704 32.29 -21.82 -17.28
CA LEU A 704 33.27 -22.23 -16.28
C LEU A 704 33.94 -23.56 -16.65
N MET A 705 33.16 -24.53 -17.14
CA MET A 705 33.68 -25.81 -17.63
C MET A 705 34.62 -25.60 -18.82
N ASN A 706 34.26 -24.74 -19.78
CA ASN A 706 35.11 -24.41 -20.92
C ASN A 706 36.44 -23.75 -20.52
N VAL A 707 36.42 -22.85 -19.55
CA VAL A 707 37.64 -22.24 -19.01
C VAL A 707 38.53 -23.31 -18.36
N LYS A 708 37.92 -24.23 -17.59
CA LYS A 708 38.65 -25.33 -16.95
C LYS A 708 39.28 -26.27 -17.98
N ILE A 709 38.56 -26.60 -19.06
CA ILE A 709 39.07 -27.41 -20.18
C ILE A 709 40.28 -26.72 -20.82
N LYS A 710 40.16 -25.44 -21.17
CA LYS A 710 41.27 -24.66 -21.76
C LYS A 710 42.50 -24.62 -20.84
N PHE A 711 42.29 -24.45 -19.53
CA PHE A 711 43.39 -24.48 -18.57
C PHE A 711 44.06 -25.86 -18.52
N THR A 712 43.29 -26.94 -18.56
CA THR A 712 43.84 -28.30 -18.60
C THR A 712 44.62 -28.57 -19.89
N GLU A 713 44.13 -28.11 -21.04
CA GLU A 713 44.83 -28.21 -22.34
C GLU A 713 46.15 -27.41 -22.31
N GLN A 714 46.14 -26.19 -21.78
CA GLN A 714 47.35 -25.39 -21.60
C GLN A 714 48.33 -26.07 -20.65
N SER A 715 47.85 -26.64 -19.54
CA SER A 715 48.70 -27.39 -18.60
C SER A 715 49.33 -28.62 -19.28
N GLN A 716 48.57 -29.33 -20.11
CA GLN A 716 49.06 -30.47 -20.88
C GLN A 716 50.14 -30.04 -21.89
N THR A 717 49.91 -28.99 -22.69
CA THR A 717 50.92 -28.50 -23.64
C THR A 717 52.21 -28.04 -22.93
N VAL A 718 52.10 -27.42 -21.75
CA VAL A 718 53.26 -27.08 -20.92
C VAL A 718 54.00 -28.33 -20.46
N ALA A 719 53.30 -29.40 -20.07
CA ALA A 719 53.92 -30.66 -19.70
C ALA A 719 54.64 -31.32 -20.89
N GLU A 720 54.04 -31.32 -22.07
CA GLU A 720 54.65 -31.83 -23.30
C GLU A 720 55.92 -31.04 -23.69
N LEU A 721 55.87 -29.71 -23.63
CA LEU A 721 57.04 -28.86 -23.88
C LEU A 721 58.15 -29.11 -22.86
N LYS A 722 57.82 -29.29 -21.58
CA LYS A 722 58.82 -29.65 -20.55
C LYS A 722 59.47 -30.99 -20.83
N GLN A 723 58.70 -31.97 -21.28
CA GLN A 723 59.23 -33.28 -21.65
C GLN A 723 60.18 -33.19 -22.86
N GLU A 724 59.83 -32.38 -23.86
CA GLU A 724 60.69 -32.17 -25.04
C GLU A 724 61.96 -31.40 -24.69
N ILE A 725 61.89 -30.39 -23.83
CA ILE A 725 63.07 -29.69 -23.30
C ILE A 725 63.99 -30.70 -22.61
N SER A 726 63.46 -31.55 -21.72
CA SER A 726 64.27 -32.56 -21.02
C SER A 726 64.92 -33.55 -22.00
N ARG A 727 64.19 -33.96 -23.05
CA ARG A 727 64.73 -34.84 -24.10
C ARG A 727 65.85 -34.17 -24.90
N LEU A 728 65.73 -32.88 -25.18
CA LEU A 728 66.79 -32.11 -25.85
C LEU A 728 67.99 -31.91 -24.93
N GLU A 729 67.79 -31.69 -23.64
CA GLU A 729 68.86 -31.58 -22.65
C GLU A 729 69.65 -32.89 -22.51
N THR A 730 68.98 -34.04 -22.47
CA THR A 730 69.67 -35.34 -22.46
C THR A 730 70.45 -35.56 -23.74
N LYS A 731 69.85 -35.27 -24.90
CA LYS A 731 70.54 -35.39 -26.21
C LYS A 731 71.74 -34.46 -26.32
N ASN A 732 71.64 -33.24 -25.79
CA ASN A 732 72.76 -32.30 -25.78
C ASN A 732 73.89 -32.80 -24.87
N SER A 733 73.54 -33.38 -23.71
CA SER A 733 74.50 -34.01 -22.80
C SER A 733 75.18 -35.23 -23.44
N GLU A 734 74.44 -36.06 -24.19
CA GLU A 734 75.00 -37.17 -24.97
C GLU A 734 75.98 -36.68 -26.05
N MET A 735 75.62 -35.64 -26.81
CA MET A 735 76.51 -35.07 -27.82
C MET A 735 77.78 -34.46 -27.21
N LEU A 736 77.67 -33.79 -26.06
CA LEU A 736 78.83 -33.28 -25.34
C LEU A 736 79.75 -34.42 -24.89
N ALA A 737 79.19 -35.49 -24.31
CA ALA A 737 79.95 -36.67 -23.93
C ALA A 737 80.60 -37.37 -25.15
N GLU A 738 79.90 -37.47 -26.29
CA GLU A 738 80.49 -37.97 -27.54
C GLU A 738 81.61 -37.07 -28.05
N GLY A 739 81.46 -35.74 -27.94
CA GLY A 739 82.47 -34.76 -28.30
C GLY A 739 83.73 -34.92 -27.45
N GLU A 740 83.59 -35.09 -26.14
CA GLU A 740 84.69 -35.36 -25.22
C GLU A 740 85.37 -36.71 -25.52
N LEU A 741 84.61 -37.75 -25.84
CA LEU A 741 85.16 -39.04 -26.24
C LEU A 741 85.96 -38.97 -27.55
N ARG A 742 85.47 -38.20 -28.54
CA ARG A 742 86.20 -37.96 -29.80
C ARG A 742 87.48 -37.15 -29.57
N ALA A 743 87.42 -36.13 -28.72
CA ALA A 743 88.62 -35.36 -28.35
C ALA A 743 89.66 -36.24 -27.67
N ASN A 744 89.24 -37.14 -26.77
CA ASN A 744 90.13 -38.12 -26.12
C ASN A 744 90.71 -39.14 -27.11
N LEU A 745 89.96 -39.56 -28.13
CA LEU A 745 90.47 -40.42 -29.21
C LEU A 745 91.53 -39.70 -30.04
N ASP A 746 91.29 -38.43 -30.41
CA ASP A 746 92.27 -37.62 -31.13
C ASP A 746 93.53 -37.36 -30.29
N GLU A 747 93.40 -37.19 -28.98
CA GLU A 747 94.55 -37.11 -28.06
C GLU A 747 95.27 -38.46 -27.94
N SER A 748 94.56 -39.58 -27.89
CA SER A 748 95.13 -40.92 -27.88
C SER A 748 95.90 -41.23 -29.19
N ASP A 749 95.35 -40.84 -30.34
CA ASP A 749 96.00 -40.99 -31.63
C ASP A 749 97.24 -40.08 -31.76
N LYS A 750 97.20 -38.85 -31.22
CA LYS A 750 98.39 -37.99 -31.10
C LYS A 750 99.44 -38.60 -30.16
N VAL A 751 99.03 -39.22 -29.06
CA VAL A 751 99.95 -39.93 -28.15
C VAL A 751 100.59 -41.13 -28.85
N ARG A 752 99.83 -41.88 -29.66
CA ARG A 752 100.36 -42.99 -30.48
C ARG A 752 101.37 -42.49 -31.51
N ASP A 753 101.07 -41.43 -32.25
CA ASP A 753 102.01 -40.82 -33.21
C ASP A 753 103.29 -40.31 -32.52
N LEU A 754 103.19 -39.75 -31.32
CA LEU A 754 104.34 -39.35 -30.52
C LEU A 754 105.15 -40.55 -30.03
N GLN A 755 104.50 -41.66 -29.67
CA GLN A 755 105.16 -42.91 -29.31
C GLN A 755 105.91 -43.53 -30.51
N ASP A 756 105.32 -43.50 -31.70
CA ASP A 756 105.96 -43.98 -32.94
C ASP A 756 107.16 -43.12 -33.31
N ARG A 757 107.06 -41.79 -33.22
CA ARG A 757 108.22 -40.89 -33.38
C ARG A 757 109.30 -41.11 -32.32
N LEU A 758 108.92 -41.44 -31.09
CA LEU A 758 109.86 -41.83 -30.03
C LEU A 758 110.53 -43.17 -30.32
N ALA A 759 109.81 -44.12 -30.94
CA ALA A 759 110.36 -45.39 -31.39
C ALA A 759 111.34 -45.19 -32.56
N ASP A 760 111.01 -44.32 -33.52
CA ASP A 760 111.88 -43.95 -34.64
C ASP A 760 113.12 -43.21 -34.14
N MET A 761 112.97 -42.23 -33.25
CA MET A 761 114.13 -41.58 -32.62
C MET A 761 114.97 -42.56 -31.79
N LYS A 762 114.35 -43.53 -31.10
CA LYS A 762 115.10 -44.61 -30.43
C LYS A 762 115.83 -45.49 -31.43
N ALA A 763 115.22 -45.81 -32.57
CA ALA A 763 115.85 -46.58 -33.63
C ALA A 763 117.02 -45.81 -34.26
N GLU A 764 116.88 -44.52 -34.50
CA GLU A 764 117.96 -43.62 -34.93
C GLU A 764 119.05 -43.48 -33.88
N LEU A 765 118.71 -43.38 -32.59
CA LEU A 765 119.68 -43.32 -31.50
C LEU A 765 120.42 -44.65 -31.32
N THR A 766 119.78 -45.77 -31.65
CA THR A 766 120.40 -47.11 -31.69
C THR A 766 121.29 -47.28 -32.94
N ALA A 767 120.89 -46.72 -34.08
CA ALA A 767 121.68 -46.68 -35.31
C ALA A 767 122.89 -45.72 -35.20
N LEU A 768 122.77 -44.61 -34.47
CA LEU A 768 123.87 -43.69 -34.14
C LEU A 768 124.80 -44.24 -33.04
N LYS A 769 124.33 -45.16 -32.19
CA LYS A 769 125.16 -45.87 -31.20
C LYS A 769 126.07 -46.96 -31.81
N SER A 770 125.85 -47.38 -33.05
CA SER A 770 126.66 -48.43 -33.72
C SER A 770 127.81 -47.87 -34.58
N ARG A 771 127.99 -46.54 -34.65
CA ARG A 771 129.06 -45.91 -35.44
C ARG A 771 129.71 -44.72 -34.74
N GLY A 772 130.52 -45.01 -33.71
CA GLY A 772 131.46 -44.05 -33.12
C GLY A 772 132.01 -44.47 -31.75
N LYS A 773 133.33 -44.71 -31.64
CA LYS A 773 134.05 -44.97 -30.38
C LYS A 773 134.23 -43.66 -29.57
N PHE A 774 133.68 -43.65 -28.34
CA PHE A 774 134.04 -43.02 -27.02
C PHE A 774 135.10 -41.89 -26.93
N PRO A 775 135.11 -41.01 -25.88
CA PRO A 775 134.67 -41.26 -24.49
C PRO A 775 134.01 -40.10 -23.71
N GLY A 776 133.44 -40.40 -22.51
CA GLY A 776 133.42 -39.44 -21.39
C GLY A 776 132.08 -39.22 -20.65
N THR A 777 132.11 -39.49 -19.33
CA THR A 777 131.29 -38.93 -18.21
C THR A 777 129.78 -39.22 -18.19
N LYS A 778 129.23 -40.11 -17.32
CA LYS A 778 129.00 -40.12 -15.85
C LYS A 778 127.87 -39.20 -15.32
N LEU A 779 126.95 -39.85 -14.59
CA LEU A 779 126.07 -39.37 -13.48
C LEU A 779 124.79 -38.61 -13.94
N ARG A 780 123.62 -38.68 -13.31
CA ARG A 780 123.02 -39.29 -12.09
C ARG A 780 121.48 -39.17 -12.28
N SER A 781 120.65 -40.16 -11.93
CA SER A 781 119.74 -40.19 -10.74
C SER A 781 119.16 -38.82 -10.33
N SER A 782 117.92 -38.60 -9.90
CA SER A 782 116.89 -39.42 -9.24
C SER A 782 115.73 -38.48 -8.83
N SER A 783 114.53 -39.05 -8.63
CA SER A 783 113.53 -38.72 -7.58
C SER A 783 112.95 -37.29 -7.42
N SER A 784 111.61 -37.22 -7.56
CA SER A 784 110.60 -36.88 -6.52
C SER A 784 110.69 -35.56 -5.76
N ILE A 785 109.53 -34.88 -5.57
CA ILE A 785 109.03 -34.06 -4.42
C ILE A 785 107.82 -33.23 -4.92
N GLN A 786 106.59 -33.48 -4.41
CA GLN A 786 105.80 -32.68 -3.42
C GLN A 786 105.36 -31.29 -3.96
N SER A 787 104.27 -30.61 -3.61
CA SER A 787 103.18 -30.63 -2.61
C SER A 787 102.32 -29.35 -2.87
N ILE A 788 101.24 -29.14 -2.07
CA ILE A 788 100.51 -27.88 -1.72
C ILE A 788 99.06 -27.88 -2.29
N GLU A 789 98.02 -28.21 -1.50
CA GLU A 789 97.18 -27.33 -0.62
C GLU A 789 96.37 -26.27 -1.42
N SER A 790 95.17 -25.79 -1.12
CA SER A 790 94.06 -26.03 -0.17
C SER A 790 93.00 -24.96 -0.50
N THR A 791 91.69 -25.22 -0.36
CA THR A 791 90.72 -24.34 0.35
C THR A 791 89.27 -24.85 0.24
N GLU A 792 88.66 -25.04 1.41
CA GLU A 792 87.22 -25.17 1.71
C GLU A 792 86.54 -23.80 1.77
N ILE A 793 85.23 -23.73 1.48
CA ILE A 793 84.25 -22.86 2.18
C ILE A 793 82.90 -23.59 2.26
N ASP A 794 82.29 -23.53 3.45
CA ASP A 794 81.06 -24.21 3.91
C ASP A 794 79.86 -23.24 4.08
N PHE A 795 78.70 -23.83 4.36
CA PHE A 795 77.28 -23.43 4.44
C PHE A 795 76.79 -22.14 5.18
N ASN A 796 75.53 -21.80 4.81
CA ASN A 796 74.41 -21.17 5.57
C ASN A 796 74.12 -19.65 5.48
N ASP A 797 72.90 -19.34 5.00
CA ASP A 797 71.93 -18.28 5.40
C ASP A 797 70.93 -18.08 4.23
N LEU A 798 69.60 -17.90 4.33
CA LEU A 798 68.65 -17.73 5.42
C LEU A 798 67.22 -17.95 4.83
N ASN A 799 66.35 -18.61 5.59
CA ASN A 799 64.88 -18.62 5.40
C ASN A 799 64.31 -17.19 5.48
N MET A 800 63.43 -16.77 4.56
CA MET A 800 62.40 -15.78 4.87
C MET A 800 61.25 -15.70 3.83
N VAL A 801 60.02 -15.74 4.36
CA VAL A 801 58.71 -15.29 3.82
C VAL A 801 57.89 -16.22 2.91
N ARG A 802 57.01 -16.98 3.58
CA ARG A 802 55.70 -17.45 3.11
C ARG A 802 54.65 -16.84 4.07
N ARG A 803 53.78 -15.92 3.62
CA ARG A 803 52.43 -15.61 4.16
C ARG A 803 51.82 -14.33 3.56
N GLY A 804 50.52 -14.39 3.23
CA GLY A 804 49.62 -13.29 2.87
C GLY A 804 49.37 -13.20 1.35
N SER A 805 48.15 -13.22 0.81
CA SER A 805 46.82 -13.11 1.41
C SER A 805 45.77 -13.66 0.43
N THR A 806 44.92 -14.54 0.94
CA THR A 806 43.53 -14.75 0.49
C THR A 806 42.64 -13.69 1.15
N GLU A 807 41.44 -13.49 0.59
CA GLU A 807 40.32 -12.63 1.04
C GLU A 807 40.23 -11.25 0.37
N LEU A 808 39.30 -11.16 -0.58
CA LEU A 808 38.25 -10.13 -0.60
C LEU A 808 37.17 -10.53 -1.61
N SER A 809 36.15 -11.19 -1.09
CA SER A 809 34.79 -11.15 -1.60
C SER A 809 34.02 -10.12 -0.78
N THR A 810 33.50 -9.11 -1.46
CA THR A 810 32.24 -8.41 -1.17
C THR A 810 31.63 -8.02 -2.50
#